data_AF-A0A7C8IVS2-F1
#
_entry.id   AF-A0A7C8IVS2-F1
#
_cell.length_a   1.000
_cell.length_b   1.000
_cell.length_c   1.000
_cell.angle_alpha   90.00
_cell.angle_beta   90.00
_cell.angle_gamma   90.00
#
_symmetry.space_group_name_H-M   'P 1'
#
loop_
_entity.id
_entity.type
_entity.pdbx_description
1 polymer ?
#
loop_
_entity_poly.entity_id
_entity_poly.type
_entity_poly.pdbx_seq_one_letter_code
_entity_poly.pdbx_strand_id
1 'polypeptide(L)'
;MQRSKYPRILPAVPTTLAGQPSTSGNSSSTGKDSKKRPLSQPRPGACFDCRTRKSKAKRLINGHNAIELVELLKSLREESSAALLKRLREKGDAAVVVAEFRGGANESDFYSSRFESRDSRRHRGSLEDELMTNNSKVFPALSPIDPIVLARSSLLRPTPPGPSFVALSLGETTIPQATPLEYPEPLDKPVEYCDERLQYLQVGFWTNINVSNDFAAKVISAYIITDHPLLGLFDSHLFIDDLVGQKTNYCSRFLFHALMSLGFQTYSSFDQESTQYVSEFSQTAEALWETQKDSYSSMAGAILLSISLLGHGDSHDVLRYTTDALRMGTRLGLFCGSIYQPSVDTINDDLRAQCYAAWGVFNWNVITSMFYRQPGSESPASAPTVPIPGEIYNKMRTGKANEEVGGIEEGEEYGEYDDDNPSEDIFPVLCNFWRLLHEARWIYYTVDPSPPIYLREVLVEYAYRELIAWVGTIPSFFLRRDHNPHYVMVFHIWLHAAILDMWQPFIYNDAPDAGQLRTFSARDNTMGAAYTASVNQLKQLVVEYRSRYAASKYSILWHNGLIYLANAMLRGTDPEWHIYLLLCIYGYERLGHTYRISEVIGRALLVMTMRNTQMSGTEASKIMEELKMSGIVHVNEGIQDRIRATFMADLTLALTNPEAANVENMANEFSDLATFQDLIYMGDLME
;
A
#
# COMPACT_ATOMS: atom_id res chain seq x y z
N MET A 1 49.47 -0.36 -34.30
CA MET A 1 49.12 0.37 -35.56
C MET A 1 47.68 0.87 -35.35
N GLN A 2 47.33 2.15 -35.24
CA GLN A 2 47.56 3.34 -36.08
C GLN A 2 47.02 3.26 -37.53
N ARG A 3 45.82 3.84 -37.73
CA ARG A 3 45.47 4.95 -38.66
C ARG A 3 44.03 5.41 -38.30
N SER A 4 43.68 6.69 -38.07
CA SER A 4 43.86 7.96 -38.85
C SER A 4 42.86 8.07 -40.01
N LYS A 5 42.09 9.15 -40.23
CA LYS A 5 41.89 10.48 -39.57
C LYS A 5 40.59 11.14 -40.11
N TYR A 6 40.05 12.17 -39.43
CA TYR A 6 39.01 13.08 -39.98
C TYR A 6 39.53 13.94 -41.17
N PRO A 7 38.62 14.49 -42.01
CA PRO A 7 38.34 15.93 -41.93
C PRO A 7 36.85 16.34 -42.13
N ARG A 8 36.55 17.65 -41.94
CA ARG A 8 35.25 18.32 -42.17
C ARG A 8 35.02 18.70 -43.64
N ILE A 9 33.78 19.10 -44.01
CA ILE A 9 33.45 20.31 -44.83
C ILE A 9 31.91 20.49 -44.99
N LEU A 10 31.44 21.74 -45.13
CA LEU A 10 30.06 22.16 -45.53
C LEU A 10 30.09 22.72 -46.97
N PRO A 11 29.00 22.63 -47.76
CA PRO A 11 28.37 23.89 -48.21
C PRO A 11 26.85 23.88 -48.53
N ALA A 12 26.23 25.04 -48.24
CA ALA A 12 25.20 25.83 -48.96
C ALA A 12 24.24 25.26 -50.04
N VAL A 13 22.95 25.61 -49.88
CA VAL A 13 22.04 26.34 -50.82
C VAL A 13 21.83 25.85 -52.27
N PRO A 14 20.55 25.72 -52.68
CA PRO A 14 20.08 26.13 -54.03
C PRO A 14 19.11 27.33 -54.00
N THR A 15 19.03 28.08 -55.11
CA THR A 15 18.26 29.35 -55.22
C THR A 15 17.19 29.31 -56.33
N THR A 16 16.08 30.00 -56.08
CA THR A 16 14.87 30.26 -56.89
C THR A 16 14.98 30.36 -58.43
N LEU A 17 13.89 30.00 -59.12
CA LEU A 17 13.29 30.64 -60.32
C LEU A 17 11.84 30.09 -60.46
N ALA A 18 10.80 30.78 -60.96
CA ALA A 18 10.64 32.16 -61.41
C ALA A 18 9.14 32.58 -61.40
N GLY A 19 8.84 33.88 -61.57
CA GLY A 19 7.67 34.31 -62.37
C GLY A 19 6.59 35.20 -61.73
N GLN A 20 6.76 36.52 -61.83
CA GLN A 20 5.69 37.46 -62.25
C GLN A 20 6.30 38.68 -62.98
N PRO A 21 5.66 39.21 -64.03
CA PRO A 21 6.06 40.47 -64.68
C PRO A 21 5.36 41.69 -64.07
N SER A 22 5.88 42.89 -64.35
CA SER A 22 5.41 44.18 -63.79
C SER A 22 4.76 45.10 -64.84
N THR A 23 3.97 46.09 -64.40
CA THR A 23 4.15 47.54 -64.76
C THR A 23 3.07 48.47 -64.18
N SER A 24 3.48 49.72 -63.87
CA SER A 24 2.66 50.94 -63.64
C SER A 24 1.72 51.02 -62.41
N GLY A 25 1.48 52.20 -61.80
CA GLY A 25 2.24 53.47 -61.88
C GLY A 25 1.46 54.78 -61.65
N ASN A 26 1.71 55.46 -60.52
CA ASN A 26 1.27 56.85 -60.18
C ASN A 26 -0.26 57.05 -60.02
N SER A 27 -0.82 58.09 -59.37
CA SER A 27 -0.37 59.36 -58.75
C SER A 27 -1.43 59.78 -57.67
N SER A 28 -1.48 60.89 -56.91
CA SER A 28 -0.61 61.99 -56.38
C SER A 28 -1.56 62.96 -55.60
N SER A 29 -1.21 63.94 -54.75
CA SER A 29 -0.06 64.24 -53.84
C SER A 29 -0.46 65.41 -52.88
N THR A 30 0.49 66.01 -52.15
CA THR A 30 0.33 67.19 -51.21
C THR A 30 -0.38 66.94 -49.86
N GLY A 31 -0.08 67.62 -48.74
CA GLY A 31 1.12 68.44 -48.43
C GLY A 31 0.98 69.41 -47.23
N LYS A 32 1.85 69.29 -46.20
CA LYS A 32 2.08 70.20 -45.03
C LYS A 32 0.86 70.42 -44.09
N ASP A 33 0.99 70.76 -42.80
CA ASP A 33 1.99 71.58 -42.10
C ASP A 33 2.15 71.23 -40.59
N SER A 34 2.85 72.07 -39.81
CA SER A 34 3.40 71.76 -38.46
C SER A 34 2.89 72.65 -37.29
N LYS A 35 2.83 72.11 -36.05
CA LYS A 35 2.84 72.86 -34.75
C LYS A 35 3.02 71.98 -33.48
N LYS A 36 2.99 72.60 -32.29
CA LYS A 36 3.62 72.14 -31.01
C LYS A 36 2.66 71.50 -29.98
N ARG A 37 3.25 70.81 -28.98
CA ARG A 37 2.72 70.38 -27.64
C ARG A 37 1.92 71.51 -26.92
N PRO A 38 1.01 71.24 -25.92
CA PRO A 38 1.26 70.37 -24.74
C PRO A 38 0.07 69.69 -23.97
N LEU A 39 0.45 68.95 -22.91
CA LEU A 39 -0.18 68.74 -21.57
C LEU A 39 -1.63 68.20 -21.35
N SER A 40 -1.67 67.10 -20.58
CA SER A 40 -2.62 66.72 -19.50
C SER A 40 -4.15 66.67 -19.73
N GLN A 41 -4.70 65.45 -19.68
CA GLN A 41 -6.02 65.12 -19.08
C GLN A 41 -5.96 63.79 -18.31
N PRO A 42 -6.81 63.56 -17.28
CA PRO A 42 -6.74 62.38 -16.41
C PRO A 42 -7.49 61.16 -16.99
N ARG A 43 -7.06 59.94 -16.60
CA ARG A 43 -7.78 58.69 -16.92
C ARG A 43 -9.06 58.57 -16.08
N PRO A 44 -10.17 58.02 -16.61
CA PRO A 44 -11.39 57.79 -15.83
C PRO A 44 -11.16 56.81 -14.67
N GLY A 45 -11.80 57.07 -13.52
CA GLY A 45 -11.81 56.14 -12.39
C GLY A 45 -12.58 54.85 -12.72
N ALA A 46 -12.13 53.72 -12.17
CA ALA A 46 -12.67 52.39 -12.52
C ALA A 46 -14.20 52.29 -12.35
N CYS A 47 -14.83 51.63 -13.33
CA CYS A 47 -16.27 51.39 -13.45
C CYS A 47 -16.88 50.76 -12.19
N PHE A 48 -18.17 51.01 -11.95
CA PHE A 48 -18.96 50.45 -10.85
C PHE A 48 -18.82 48.92 -10.77
N ASP A 49 -18.93 48.21 -11.90
CA ASP A 49 -18.80 46.74 -11.95
C ASP A 49 -17.38 46.24 -11.62
N CYS A 50 -16.35 47.03 -11.93
CA CYS A 50 -14.99 46.73 -11.50
C CYS A 50 -14.81 46.91 -9.99
N ARG A 51 -15.55 47.85 -9.37
CA ARG A 51 -15.55 48.06 -7.91
C ARG A 51 -16.35 46.97 -7.19
N THR A 52 -17.51 46.57 -7.69
CA THR A 52 -18.31 45.48 -7.10
C THR A 52 -17.65 44.11 -7.29
N ARG A 53 -16.99 43.85 -8.44
CA ARG A 53 -16.15 42.65 -8.59
C ARG A 53 -14.96 42.66 -7.64
N LYS A 54 -14.25 43.79 -7.45
CA LYS A 54 -13.17 43.88 -6.45
C LYS A 54 -13.66 43.74 -5.02
N SER A 55 -14.83 44.29 -4.65
CA SER A 55 -15.36 44.14 -3.29
C SER A 55 -15.89 42.72 -3.03
N LYS A 56 -16.50 42.05 -4.02
CA LYS A 56 -16.90 40.64 -3.94
C LYS A 56 -15.67 39.73 -3.81
N ALA A 57 -14.64 39.95 -4.62
CA ALA A 57 -13.37 39.22 -4.51
C ALA A 57 -12.70 39.43 -3.14
N LYS A 58 -12.61 40.67 -2.63
CA LYS A 58 -12.04 40.93 -1.30
C LYS A 58 -12.88 40.30 -0.18
N ARG A 59 -14.21 40.25 -0.30
CA ARG A 59 -15.08 39.51 0.64
C ARG A 59 -14.86 37.99 0.59
N LEU A 60 -14.65 37.40 -0.60
CA LEU A 60 -14.29 35.98 -0.70
C LEU A 60 -12.93 35.68 -0.05
N ILE A 61 -11.92 36.51 -0.30
CA ILE A 61 -10.57 36.35 0.28
C ILE A 61 -10.61 36.47 1.81
N ASN A 62 -11.23 37.53 2.35
CA ASN A 62 -11.40 37.68 3.80
C ASN A 62 -12.26 36.56 4.41
N GLY A 63 -13.25 36.02 3.67
CA GLY A 63 -14.03 34.85 4.09
C GLY A 63 -13.19 33.56 4.14
N HIS A 64 -12.34 33.32 3.14
CA HIS A 64 -11.43 32.17 3.12
C HIS A 64 -10.43 32.24 4.29
N ASN A 65 -9.83 33.41 4.52
CA ASN A 65 -8.89 33.62 5.63
C ASN A 65 -9.57 33.54 7.01
N ALA A 66 -10.86 33.89 7.11
CA ALA A 66 -11.64 33.71 8.33
C ALA A 66 -11.97 32.23 8.60
N ILE A 67 -12.28 31.45 7.55
CA ILE A 67 -12.46 29.99 7.66
C ILE A 67 -11.13 29.33 8.05
N GLU A 68 -10.03 29.67 7.39
CA GLU A 68 -8.69 29.16 7.73
C GLU A 68 -8.32 29.44 9.20
N LEU A 69 -8.61 30.65 9.70
CA LEU A 69 -8.36 31.01 11.09
C LEU A 69 -9.28 30.26 12.08
N VAL A 70 -10.51 29.92 11.70
CA VAL A 70 -11.41 29.11 12.53
C VAL A 70 -10.92 27.66 12.60
N GLU A 71 -10.46 27.06 11.50
CA GLU A 71 -9.91 25.71 11.53
C GLU A 71 -8.58 25.64 12.33
N LEU A 72 -7.72 26.67 12.22
CA LEU A 72 -6.52 26.80 13.07
C LEU A 72 -6.86 26.92 14.56
N LEU A 73 -7.96 27.59 14.92
CA LEU A 73 -8.40 27.70 16.32
C LEU A 73 -8.99 26.39 16.88
N LYS A 74 -9.46 25.47 16.02
CA LYS A 74 -9.93 24.13 16.42
C LYS A 74 -8.80 23.12 16.58
N SER A 75 -7.77 23.19 15.75
CA SER A 75 -6.70 22.18 15.70
C SER A 75 -5.55 22.43 16.69
N LEU A 76 -5.44 23.65 17.23
CA LEU A 76 -4.39 24.02 18.20
C LEU A 76 -4.83 23.78 19.65
N ARG A 77 -3.85 23.46 20.52
CA ARG A 77 -4.05 23.33 21.97
C ARG A 77 -4.56 24.64 22.58
N GLU A 78 -5.38 24.56 23.63
CA GLU A 78 -6.08 25.71 24.22
C GLU A 78 -5.22 26.95 24.47
N GLU A 79 -4.02 26.80 25.05
CA GLU A 79 -3.10 27.93 25.30
C GLU A 79 -2.69 28.66 24.01
N SER A 80 -2.43 27.89 22.95
CA SER A 80 -2.07 28.42 21.62
C SER A 80 -3.28 29.04 20.92
N SER A 81 -4.45 28.39 21.01
CA SER A 81 -5.72 28.91 20.49
C SER A 81 -6.13 30.20 21.20
N ALA A 82 -5.96 30.30 22.53
CA ALA A 82 -6.19 31.51 23.29
C ALA A 82 -5.22 32.64 22.89
N ALA A 83 -3.94 32.33 22.66
CA ALA A 83 -2.97 33.30 22.17
C ALA A 83 -3.30 33.80 20.75
N LEU A 84 -3.74 32.91 19.86
CA LEU A 84 -4.14 33.25 18.48
C LEU A 84 -5.43 34.07 18.45
N LEU A 85 -6.43 33.69 19.26
CA LEU A 85 -7.68 34.44 19.46
C LEU A 85 -7.43 35.83 20.06
N LYS A 86 -6.47 35.94 20.98
CA LYS A 86 -6.05 37.24 21.54
C LYS A 86 -5.43 38.13 20.46
N ARG A 87 -4.51 37.62 19.63
CA ARG A 87 -3.96 38.37 18.48
C ARG A 87 -5.04 38.80 17.48
N LEU A 88 -6.06 37.97 17.25
CA LEU A 88 -7.21 38.34 16.42
C LEU A 88 -8.01 39.51 17.03
N ARG A 89 -8.27 39.49 18.35
CA ARG A 89 -8.93 40.60 19.06
C ARG A 89 -8.10 41.89 19.04
N GLU A 90 -6.77 41.78 19.04
CA GLU A 90 -5.85 42.92 18.97
C GLU A 90 -5.71 43.52 17.55
N LYS A 91 -5.77 42.70 16.49
CA LYS A 91 -5.48 43.13 15.11
C LYS A 91 -6.68 43.23 14.17
N GLY A 92 -7.80 42.59 14.47
CA GLY A 92 -9.10 42.75 13.79
C GLY A 92 -9.23 42.20 12.36
N ASP A 93 -8.14 41.91 11.64
CA ASP A 93 -8.18 41.29 10.30
C ASP A 93 -7.55 39.89 10.33
N ALA A 94 -8.37 38.86 10.08
CA ALA A 94 -7.94 37.46 9.98
C ALA A 94 -6.84 37.25 8.92
N ALA A 95 -6.85 38.04 7.83
CA ALA A 95 -5.83 37.95 6.79
C ALA A 95 -4.43 38.29 7.31
N VAL A 96 -4.32 39.23 8.26
CA VAL A 96 -3.04 39.64 8.85
C VAL A 96 -2.57 38.60 9.87
N VAL A 97 -3.47 38.07 10.70
CA VAL A 97 -3.13 37.03 11.69
C VAL A 97 -2.65 35.74 11.02
N VAL A 98 -3.35 35.29 9.97
CA VAL A 98 -2.95 34.12 9.16
C VAL A 98 -1.62 34.38 8.43
N ALA A 99 -1.43 35.57 7.85
CA ALA A 99 -0.17 35.91 7.18
C ALA A 99 1.03 36.03 8.13
N GLU A 100 0.84 36.49 9.37
CA GLU A 100 1.89 36.47 10.40
C GLU A 100 2.20 35.06 10.90
N PHE A 101 1.19 34.20 11.05
CA PHE A 101 1.40 32.80 11.44
C PHE A 101 2.17 32.04 10.35
N ARG A 102 1.82 32.26 9.08
CA ARG A 102 2.51 31.67 7.92
C ARG A 102 3.88 32.31 7.64
N GLY A 103 4.05 33.59 7.95
CA GLY A 103 5.29 34.35 7.78
C GLY A 103 6.28 34.25 8.95
N GLY A 104 5.90 33.61 10.06
CA GLY A 104 6.80 33.29 11.17
C GLY A 104 7.78 32.16 10.88
N ALA A 105 7.59 31.42 9.78
CA ALA A 105 8.41 30.28 9.37
C ALA A 105 9.74 30.67 8.69
N ASN A 106 10.51 31.57 9.32
CA ASN A 106 11.94 31.72 9.04
C ASN A 106 12.73 30.83 10.00
N GLU A 107 13.20 29.68 9.51
CA GLU A 107 13.83 28.60 10.30
C GLU A 107 15.26 28.91 10.79
N SER A 108 15.60 30.18 11.05
CA SER A 108 16.99 30.63 11.26
C SER A 108 17.37 31.02 12.69
N ASP A 109 16.42 31.39 13.57
CA ASP A 109 16.74 31.99 14.88
C ASP A 109 16.56 31.07 16.11
N PHE A 110 16.17 29.80 15.93
CA PHE A 110 16.13 28.80 17.02
C PHE A 110 17.32 27.82 17.05
N TYR A 111 18.17 27.82 16.02
CA TYR A 111 19.34 26.93 15.90
C TYR A 111 20.70 27.67 15.97
N SER A 112 20.87 28.62 16.90
CA SER A 112 22.17 29.27 17.13
C SER A 112 22.45 29.67 18.59
N SER A 113 22.66 28.67 19.47
CA SER A 113 23.23 28.92 20.82
C SER A 113 23.88 27.69 21.48
N ARG A 114 24.52 26.78 20.73
CA ARG A 114 25.27 25.66 21.36
C ARG A 114 26.51 25.13 20.62
N PHE A 115 27.35 26.04 20.13
CA PHE A 115 28.77 25.75 19.90
C PHE A 115 29.65 26.77 20.62
N GLU A 116 29.93 26.51 21.90
CA GLU A 116 31.28 26.60 22.50
C GLU A 116 31.27 26.26 24.00
N SER A 117 31.39 24.98 24.32
CA SER A 117 32.35 24.52 25.33
C SER A 117 32.65 23.03 25.12
N ARG A 118 33.94 22.68 25.13
CA ARG A 118 34.39 21.29 25.09
C ARG A 118 34.22 20.68 26.48
N ASP A 119 33.20 19.87 26.70
CA ASP A 119 33.25 18.84 27.74
C ASP A 119 32.44 17.58 27.40
N SER A 120 32.87 16.44 27.95
CA SER A 120 32.66 15.12 27.34
C SER A 120 31.41 14.40 27.86
N ARG A 121 30.21 14.83 27.44
CA ARG A 121 28.94 14.15 27.78
C ARG A 121 28.02 13.93 26.58
N ARG A 122 27.97 12.67 26.12
CA ARG A 122 27.11 12.19 25.01
C ARG A 122 25.66 12.63 25.22
N HIS A 123 25.13 13.44 24.31
CA HIS A 123 23.68 13.64 24.20
C HIS A 123 23.11 12.45 23.44
N ARG A 124 22.20 11.69 24.06
CA ARG A 124 21.47 10.59 23.42
C ARG A 124 20.22 11.18 22.73
N GLY A 125 20.01 10.86 21.45
CA GLY A 125 18.84 11.27 20.67
C GLY A 125 17.59 10.46 21.00
N SER A 126 16.54 10.57 20.18
CA SER A 126 15.38 9.68 20.26
C SER A 126 15.71 8.29 19.69
N LEU A 127 14.85 7.30 19.99
CA LEU A 127 14.96 5.97 19.38
C LEU A 127 14.62 6.01 17.89
N GLU A 128 13.72 6.89 17.46
CA GLU A 128 13.43 7.11 16.03
C GLU A 128 14.66 7.65 15.29
N ASP A 129 15.40 8.61 15.88
CA ASP A 129 16.67 9.11 15.34
C ASP A 129 17.73 8.00 15.22
N GLU A 130 17.86 7.16 16.25
CA GLU A 130 18.84 6.07 16.26
C GLU A 130 18.48 4.99 15.23
N LEU A 131 17.20 4.66 15.10
CA LEU A 131 16.70 3.73 14.10
C LEU A 131 16.90 4.27 12.68
N MET A 132 16.57 5.54 12.41
CA MET A 132 16.79 6.16 11.10
C MET A 132 18.27 6.29 10.75
N THR A 133 19.14 6.58 11.72
CA THR A 133 20.59 6.74 11.49
C THR A 133 21.27 5.40 11.24
N ASN A 134 20.99 4.39 12.07
CA ASN A 134 21.72 3.12 12.06
C ASN A 134 21.06 2.04 11.19
N ASN A 135 19.75 2.14 10.93
CA ASN A 135 18.94 1.08 10.31
C ASN A 135 18.05 1.63 9.17
N SER A 136 18.60 2.57 8.38
CA SER A 136 17.91 3.31 7.30
C SER A 136 17.26 2.45 6.21
N LYS A 137 17.60 1.16 6.10
CA LYS A 137 16.92 0.18 5.23
C LYS A 137 15.51 -0.21 5.73
N VAL A 138 15.27 -0.17 7.04
CA VAL A 138 13.97 -0.47 7.69
C VAL A 138 13.24 0.82 8.06
N PHE A 139 14.00 1.80 8.55
CA PHE A 139 13.52 3.11 8.99
C PHE A 139 14.14 4.20 8.10
N PRO A 140 13.73 4.33 6.83
CA PRO A 140 14.17 5.44 5.99
C PRO A 140 13.73 6.78 6.59
N ALA A 141 14.46 7.85 6.28
CA ALA A 141 14.17 9.18 6.82
C ALA A 141 12.73 9.62 6.49
N LEU A 142 11.95 9.91 7.53
CA LEU A 142 10.55 10.31 7.38
C LEU A 142 10.44 11.66 6.66
N SER A 143 9.54 11.74 5.68
CA SER A 143 9.16 13.01 5.06
C SER A 143 7.93 13.55 5.79
N PRO A 144 7.92 14.81 6.26
CA PRO A 144 6.77 15.38 6.96
C PRO A 144 5.50 15.32 6.10
N ILE A 145 4.46 14.68 6.63
CA ILE A 145 3.13 14.64 6.02
C ILE A 145 2.39 15.88 6.52
N ASP A 146 2.18 16.87 5.65
CA ASP A 146 1.35 18.05 5.99
C ASP A 146 -0.12 17.60 6.17
N PRO A 147 -0.71 17.69 7.38
CA PRO A 147 -2.06 17.20 7.64
C PRO A 147 -3.14 18.00 6.89
N ILE A 148 -2.86 19.27 6.58
CA ILE A 148 -3.74 20.15 5.81
C ILE A 148 -3.71 19.75 4.33
N VAL A 149 -2.55 19.34 3.80
CA VAL A 149 -2.45 18.74 2.46
C VAL A 149 -3.16 17.39 2.41
N LEU A 150 -2.97 16.54 3.42
CA LEU A 150 -3.63 15.23 3.48
C LEU A 150 -5.17 15.37 3.57
N ALA A 151 -5.69 16.28 4.41
CA ALA A 151 -7.12 16.58 4.52
C ALA A 151 -7.74 17.26 3.27
N ARG A 152 -6.91 17.84 2.40
CA ARG A 152 -7.30 18.39 1.10
C ARG A 152 -7.15 17.38 -0.05
N SER A 153 -6.46 16.26 0.17
CA SER A 153 -6.31 15.19 -0.82
C SER A 153 -7.62 14.45 -1.09
N SER A 154 -7.66 13.69 -2.18
CA SER A 154 -8.73 12.73 -2.47
C SER A 154 -8.63 11.43 -1.65
N LEU A 155 -7.64 11.27 -0.78
CA LEU A 155 -7.45 10.03 -0.02
C LEU A 155 -8.42 9.90 1.16
N LEU A 156 -8.96 11.01 1.67
CA LEU A 156 -9.86 11.07 2.82
C LEU A 156 -11.34 11.34 2.43
N ARG A 157 -11.73 11.00 1.21
CA ARG A 157 -13.07 11.24 0.66
C ARG A 157 -13.44 10.10 -0.28
N PRO A 158 -14.73 9.77 -0.44
CA PRO A 158 -15.19 9.00 -1.58
C PRO A 158 -14.78 9.71 -2.87
N THR A 159 -14.40 8.94 -3.88
CA THR A 159 -14.27 9.50 -5.23
C THR A 159 -15.68 9.70 -5.77
N PRO A 160 -16.03 10.86 -6.37
CA PRO A 160 -17.31 10.99 -7.08
C PRO A 160 -17.41 9.88 -8.14
N PRO A 161 -18.61 9.30 -8.36
CA PRO A 161 -18.80 8.26 -9.36
C PRO A 161 -18.45 8.82 -10.75
N GLY A 162 -17.31 8.37 -11.28
CA GLY A 162 -16.91 8.67 -12.65
C GLY A 162 -17.89 8.02 -13.62
N PRO A 163 -18.14 8.63 -14.79
CA PRO A 163 -18.93 7.96 -15.82
C PRO A 163 -18.25 6.65 -16.22
N SER A 164 -19.03 5.56 -16.30
CA SER A 164 -18.62 4.34 -17.00
C SER A 164 -18.08 4.72 -18.39
N PHE A 165 -17.02 4.05 -18.85
CA PHE A 165 -16.36 4.38 -20.13
C PHE A 165 -17.27 4.10 -21.34
N VAL A 166 -18.12 5.07 -21.67
CA VAL A 166 -18.95 5.11 -22.87
C VAL A 166 -18.54 6.33 -23.67
N ALA A 167 -17.90 6.10 -24.82
CA ALA A 167 -17.25 7.15 -25.60
C ALA A 167 -18.25 8.15 -26.21
N LEU A 168 -18.23 9.39 -25.73
CA LEU A 168 -18.84 10.54 -26.39
C LEU A 168 -17.87 11.73 -26.45
N SER A 169 -17.39 12.03 -27.65
CA SER A 169 -16.59 13.22 -27.94
C SER A 169 -17.47 14.46 -28.07
N LEU A 170 -17.14 15.55 -27.36
CA LEU A 170 -17.58 16.91 -27.72
C LEU A 170 -16.88 18.02 -26.90
N GLY A 171 -16.25 18.97 -27.60
CA GLY A 171 -16.13 20.38 -27.17
C GLY A 171 -14.96 20.78 -26.26
N GLU A 172 -14.03 21.57 -26.79
CA GLU A 172 -13.00 22.28 -26.01
C GLU A 172 -13.59 23.39 -25.11
N THR A 173 -13.00 23.63 -23.93
CA THR A 173 -12.89 25.00 -23.39
C THR A 173 -11.65 25.13 -22.49
N THR A 174 -10.82 26.14 -22.75
CA THR A 174 -9.47 26.26 -22.16
C THR A 174 -9.44 27.02 -20.83
N ILE A 175 -8.73 26.48 -19.83
CA ILE A 175 -8.30 27.19 -18.60
C ILE A 175 -6.80 26.91 -18.37
N PRO A 176 -5.96 27.88 -17.91
CA PRO A 176 -4.51 27.74 -17.98
C PRO A 176 -3.90 26.74 -16.98
N GLN A 177 -2.79 26.13 -17.39
CA GLN A 177 -2.02 25.15 -16.61
C GLN A 177 -1.35 25.76 -15.38
N ALA A 178 -1.40 25.05 -14.25
CA ALA A 178 -0.25 24.88 -13.38
C ALA A 178 0.51 23.63 -13.86
N THR A 179 1.83 23.60 -13.77
CA THR A 179 2.66 22.45 -14.20
C THR A 179 2.32 21.22 -13.36
N PRO A 180 1.79 20.13 -13.96
CA PRO A 180 1.66 18.86 -13.26
C PRO A 180 3.05 18.27 -13.03
N LEU A 181 3.21 17.53 -11.93
CA LEU A 181 4.21 16.46 -11.89
C LEU A 181 3.79 15.38 -12.89
N GLU A 182 4.75 14.64 -13.45
CA GLU A 182 4.47 13.61 -14.44
C GLU A 182 3.65 12.46 -13.81
N TYR A 183 2.35 12.46 -14.07
CA TYR A 183 1.50 11.31 -13.87
C TYR A 183 1.91 10.23 -14.88
N PRO A 184 1.94 8.93 -14.50
CA PRO A 184 1.95 7.85 -15.47
C PRO A 184 0.79 8.02 -16.46
N GLU A 185 1.05 7.74 -17.74
CA GLU A 185 0.05 7.87 -18.81
C GLU A 185 -1.21 7.03 -18.49
N PRO A 186 -2.42 7.47 -18.93
CA PRO A 186 -3.58 6.59 -18.92
C PRO A 186 -3.31 5.34 -19.78
N LEU A 187 -4.00 4.24 -19.46
CA LEU A 187 -3.89 2.94 -20.14
C LEU A 187 -4.58 2.95 -21.53
N ASP A 188 -4.10 3.80 -22.43
CA ASP A 188 -4.43 3.80 -23.88
C ASP A 188 -3.50 2.89 -24.70
N LYS A 189 -2.49 2.27 -24.06
CA LYS A 189 -1.72 1.17 -24.65
C LYS A 189 -2.54 -0.12 -24.52
N PRO A 190 -2.60 -0.98 -25.55
CA PRO A 190 -3.18 -2.31 -25.39
C PRO A 190 -2.44 -3.04 -24.27
N VAL A 191 -3.17 -3.74 -23.40
CA VAL A 191 -2.57 -4.49 -22.28
C VAL A 191 -1.70 -5.61 -22.85
N GLU A 192 -0.39 -5.38 -22.84
CA GLU A 192 0.63 -6.35 -23.16
C GLU A 192 0.61 -7.45 -22.09
N TYR A 193 0.63 -8.71 -22.52
CA TYR A 193 0.58 -9.84 -21.59
C TYR A 193 1.85 -9.89 -20.74
N CYS A 194 1.75 -10.43 -19.51
CA CYS A 194 2.94 -10.61 -18.66
C CYS A 194 3.96 -11.61 -19.23
N ASP A 195 3.56 -12.38 -20.23
CA ASP A 195 4.35 -13.37 -20.96
C ASP A 195 3.73 -13.51 -22.37
N GLU A 196 4.54 -13.39 -23.43
CA GLU A 196 4.06 -13.49 -24.82
C GLU A 196 3.33 -14.80 -25.11
N ARG A 197 3.64 -15.90 -24.41
CA ARG A 197 3.03 -17.22 -24.64
C ARG A 197 1.52 -17.21 -24.38
N LEU A 198 1.02 -16.31 -23.53
CA LEU A 198 -0.42 -16.18 -23.23
C LEU A 198 -1.26 -15.81 -24.46
N GLN A 199 -0.67 -15.26 -25.53
CA GLN A 199 -1.37 -15.04 -26.81
C GLN A 199 -1.89 -16.34 -27.46
N TYR A 200 -1.33 -17.50 -27.09
CA TYR A 200 -1.70 -18.81 -27.61
C TYR A 200 -2.65 -19.59 -26.69
N LEU A 201 -3.08 -19.02 -25.56
CA LEU A 201 -3.98 -19.64 -24.59
C LEU A 201 -5.24 -20.21 -25.26
N GLN A 202 -5.63 -21.44 -24.89
CA GLN A 202 -6.88 -22.08 -25.33
C GLN A 202 -7.75 -22.38 -24.10
N VAL A 203 -8.56 -21.41 -23.70
CA VAL A 203 -9.27 -21.43 -22.41
C VAL A 203 -10.30 -22.56 -22.31
N GLY A 204 -10.88 -22.97 -23.44
CA GLY A 204 -11.85 -24.08 -23.53
C GLY A 204 -11.30 -25.47 -23.17
N PHE A 205 -9.97 -25.64 -23.08
CA PHE A 205 -9.37 -26.85 -22.49
C PHE A 205 -9.51 -26.87 -20.95
N TRP A 206 -9.45 -25.69 -20.33
CA TRP A 206 -9.44 -25.52 -18.88
C TRP A 206 -10.82 -25.28 -18.27
N THR A 207 -11.74 -24.69 -19.02
CA THR A 207 -13.11 -24.40 -18.56
C THR A 207 -14.17 -24.65 -19.63
N ASN A 208 -15.41 -24.84 -19.17
CA ASN A 208 -16.60 -24.87 -20.01
C ASN A 208 -17.36 -23.52 -19.94
N ILE A 209 -16.91 -22.62 -19.07
CA ILE A 209 -17.44 -21.26 -18.88
C ILE A 209 -17.17 -20.43 -20.14
N ASN A 210 -18.15 -19.63 -20.57
CA ASN A 210 -18.06 -18.87 -21.81
C ASN A 210 -17.26 -17.57 -21.65
N VAL A 211 -15.92 -17.71 -21.64
CA VAL A 211 -14.92 -16.64 -21.60
C VAL A 211 -14.04 -16.69 -22.85
N SER A 212 -13.53 -15.55 -23.32
CA SER A 212 -12.59 -15.50 -24.46
C SER A 212 -11.15 -15.79 -24.02
N ASN A 213 -10.33 -16.33 -24.93
CA ASN A 213 -8.90 -16.56 -24.68
C ASN A 213 -8.17 -15.27 -24.27
N ASP A 214 -8.46 -14.16 -24.95
CA ASP A 214 -7.88 -12.82 -24.71
C ASP A 214 -8.25 -12.27 -23.32
N PHE A 215 -9.51 -12.39 -22.90
CA PHE A 215 -9.94 -11.89 -21.59
C PHE A 215 -9.33 -12.73 -20.46
N ALA A 216 -9.32 -14.06 -20.60
CA ALA A 216 -8.65 -14.93 -19.65
C ALA A 216 -7.14 -14.65 -19.55
N ALA A 217 -6.46 -14.42 -20.67
CA ALA A 217 -5.03 -14.08 -20.70
C ALA A 217 -4.73 -12.73 -20.01
N LYS A 218 -5.61 -11.72 -20.15
CA LYS A 218 -5.50 -10.43 -19.44
C LYS A 218 -5.69 -10.58 -17.93
N VAL A 219 -6.68 -11.35 -17.49
CA VAL A 219 -6.94 -11.63 -16.07
C VAL A 219 -5.78 -12.39 -15.43
N ILE A 220 -5.23 -13.39 -16.12
CA ILE A 220 -4.04 -14.13 -15.69
C ILE A 220 -2.83 -13.20 -15.60
N SER A 221 -2.62 -12.34 -16.60
CA SER A 221 -1.53 -11.35 -16.59
C SER A 221 -1.65 -10.38 -15.41
N ALA A 222 -2.86 -9.89 -15.12
CA ALA A 222 -3.12 -8.99 -14.00
C ALA A 222 -2.81 -9.65 -12.64
N TYR A 223 -3.21 -10.91 -12.44
CA TYR A 223 -2.85 -11.67 -11.23
C TYR A 223 -1.33 -11.90 -11.12
N ILE A 224 -0.67 -12.30 -12.22
CA ILE A 224 0.78 -12.59 -12.24
C ILE A 224 1.62 -11.33 -12.00
N ILE A 225 1.19 -10.16 -12.47
CA ILE A 225 1.88 -8.89 -12.19
C ILE A 225 1.56 -8.38 -10.77
N THR A 226 0.33 -8.56 -10.27
CA THR A 226 -0.12 -7.90 -9.03
C THR A 226 0.13 -8.72 -7.77
N ASP A 227 -0.45 -9.92 -7.68
CA ASP A 227 -0.60 -10.66 -6.42
C ASP A 227 0.33 -11.89 -6.36
N HIS A 228 0.69 -12.47 -7.51
CA HIS A 228 1.64 -13.59 -7.58
C HIS A 228 3.00 -13.31 -6.89
N PRO A 229 3.66 -12.14 -7.04
CA PRO A 229 4.94 -11.88 -6.39
C PRO A 229 4.85 -11.84 -4.86
N LEU A 230 3.65 -11.59 -4.31
CA LEU A 230 3.36 -11.55 -2.88
C LEU A 230 2.97 -12.93 -2.30
N LEU A 231 2.42 -13.81 -3.14
CA LEU A 231 1.87 -15.11 -2.75
C LEU A 231 2.76 -16.31 -3.11
N GLY A 232 3.44 -16.25 -4.27
CA GLY A 232 4.40 -17.24 -4.78
C GLY A 232 3.94 -18.71 -4.74
N LEU A 233 2.65 -18.95 -4.95
CA LEU A 233 2.03 -20.28 -4.76
C LEU A 233 2.47 -21.33 -5.80
N PHE A 234 3.04 -20.90 -6.91
CA PHE A 234 3.54 -21.73 -8.01
C PHE A 234 4.61 -20.95 -8.80
N ASP A 235 5.44 -21.64 -9.57
CA ASP A 235 6.35 -21.00 -10.53
C ASP A 235 5.54 -20.48 -11.74
N SER A 236 5.56 -19.18 -12.00
CA SER A 236 4.75 -18.55 -13.06
C SER A 236 5.14 -19.02 -14.46
N HIS A 237 6.43 -19.23 -14.74
CA HIS A 237 6.90 -19.70 -16.04
C HIS A 237 6.43 -21.13 -16.32
N LEU A 238 6.48 -22.03 -15.33
CA LEU A 238 6.00 -23.41 -15.45
C LEU A 238 4.48 -23.49 -15.56
N PHE A 239 3.76 -22.69 -14.77
CA PHE A 239 2.31 -22.58 -14.88
C PHE A 239 1.88 -22.15 -16.29
N ILE A 240 2.51 -21.10 -16.85
CA ILE A 240 2.19 -20.60 -18.20
C ILE A 240 2.53 -21.66 -19.28
N ASP A 241 3.65 -22.38 -19.15
CA ASP A 241 4.04 -23.41 -20.14
C ASP A 241 3.03 -24.56 -20.21
N ASP A 242 2.57 -25.04 -19.04
CA ASP A 242 1.57 -26.09 -18.95
C ASP A 242 0.17 -25.58 -19.34
N LEU A 243 -0.20 -24.37 -18.93
CA LEU A 243 -1.46 -23.70 -19.27
C LEU A 243 -1.64 -23.54 -20.79
N VAL A 244 -0.62 -23.03 -21.49
CA VAL A 244 -0.64 -22.82 -22.94
C VAL A 244 -0.43 -24.15 -23.68
N GLY A 245 0.46 -25.00 -23.18
CA GLY A 245 0.76 -26.32 -23.75
C GLY A 245 -0.31 -27.39 -23.51
N GLN A 246 -1.38 -27.10 -22.77
CA GLN A 246 -2.46 -28.04 -22.40
C GLN A 246 -1.96 -29.27 -21.63
N LYS A 247 -0.93 -29.09 -20.81
CA LYS A 247 -0.30 -30.10 -19.95
C LYS A 247 -0.77 -29.94 -18.50
N THR A 248 -0.73 -31.00 -17.71
CA THR A 248 -1.30 -31.01 -16.33
C THR A 248 -0.31 -31.44 -15.25
N ASN A 249 0.94 -31.00 -15.34
CA ASN A 249 1.98 -31.20 -14.33
C ASN A 249 2.00 -30.02 -13.34
N TYR A 250 2.11 -28.80 -13.88
CA TYR A 250 2.25 -27.54 -13.15
C TYR A 250 1.01 -26.62 -13.31
N CYS A 251 0.05 -27.02 -14.15
CA CYS A 251 -1.30 -26.46 -14.20
C CYS A 251 -2.33 -27.57 -13.90
N SER A 252 -3.51 -27.21 -13.40
CA SER A 252 -4.66 -28.12 -13.29
C SER A 252 -5.97 -27.35 -13.48
N ARG A 253 -7.07 -28.02 -13.86
CA ARG A 253 -8.38 -27.35 -13.96
C ARG A 253 -8.80 -26.73 -12.63
N PHE A 254 -8.47 -27.35 -11.49
CA PHE A 254 -8.75 -26.76 -10.17
C PHE A 254 -7.91 -25.49 -9.92
N LEU A 255 -6.60 -25.53 -10.15
CA LEU A 255 -5.71 -24.37 -10.02
C LEU A 255 -6.17 -23.22 -10.94
N PHE A 256 -6.50 -23.54 -12.19
CA PHE A 256 -7.02 -22.56 -13.15
C PHE A 256 -8.31 -21.91 -12.64
N HIS A 257 -9.32 -22.69 -12.20
CA HIS A 257 -10.58 -22.12 -11.74
C HIS A 257 -10.43 -21.28 -10.47
N ALA A 258 -9.61 -21.72 -9.52
CA ALA A 258 -9.32 -20.94 -8.31
C ALA A 258 -8.58 -19.63 -8.62
N LEU A 259 -7.60 -19.66 -9.53
CA LEU A 259 -6.90 -18.46 -10.02
C LEU A 259 -7.87 -17.52 -10.75
N MET A 260 -8.70 -18.03 -11.66
CA MET A 260 -9.66 -17.22 -12.41
C MET A 260 -10.73 -16.59 -11.50
N SER A 261 -11.14 -17.26 -10.41
CA SER A 261 -12.04 -16.67 -9.42
C SER A 261 -11.43 -15.44 -8.76
N LEU A 262 -10.24 -15.56 -8.15
CA LEU A 262 -9.54 -14.42 -7.55
C LEU A 262 -9.15 -13.36 -8.59
N GLY A 263 -8.73 -13.79 -9.78
CA GLY A 263 -8.34 -12.93 -10.89
C GLY A 263 -9.49 -12.07 -11.41
N PHE A 264 -10.66 -12.66 -11.71
CA PHE A 264 -11.85 -11.90 -12.12
C PHE A 264 -12.39 -11.03 -10.99
N GLN A 265 -12.25 -11.45 -9.73
CA GLN A 265 -12.53 -10.58 -8.59
C GLN A 265 -11.66 -9.33 -8.67
N THR A 266 -10.32 -9.46 -8.59
CA THR A 266 -9.36 -8.36 -8.70
C THR A 266 -9.58 -7.49 -9.96
N TYR A 267 -9.85 -8.10 -11.12
CA TYR A 267 -10.03 -7.41 -12.40
C TYR A 267 -11.36 -6.63 -12.51
N SER A 268 -12.37 -6.91 -11.67
CA SER A 268 -13.62 -6.13 -11.61
C SER A 268 -13.44 -4.64 -11.33
N SER A 269 -12.29 -4.26 -10.75
CA SER A 269 -11.87 -2.89 -10.54
C SER A 269 -11.53 -2.11 -11.82
N PHE A 270 -11.23 -2.81 -12.92
CA PHE A 270 -10.97 -2.26 -14.25
C PHE A 270 -12.17 -2.45 -15.18
N ASP A 271 -12.79 -3.62 -15.13
CA ASP A 271 -13.92 -4.00 -15.99
C ASP A 271 -15.00 -4.70 -15.17
N GLN A 272 -16.11 -4.00 -14.93
CA GLN A 272 -17.24 -4.50 -14.13
C GLN A 272 -17.92 -5.74 -14.75
N GLU A 273 -17.78 -5.99 -16.05
CA GLU A 273 -18.31 -7.23 -16.67
C GLU A 273 -17.61 -8.49 -16.10
N SER A 274 -16.42 -8.35 -15.52
CA SER A 274 -15.71 -9.42 -14.79
C SER A 274 -16.55 -10.05 -13.67
N THR A 275 -17.37 -9.25 -12.98
CA THR A 275 -18.11 -9.67 -11.77
C THR A 275 -19.05 -10.85 -12.05
N GLN A 276 -19.58 -11.00 -13.28
CA GLN A 276 -20.47 -12.09 -13.63
C GLN A 276 -19.78 -13.47 -13.58
N TYR A 277 -18.47 -13.53 -13.85
CA TYR A 277 -17.71 -14.77 -13.93
C TYR A 277 -17.25 -15.30 -12.57
N VAL A 278 -17.07 -14.41 -11.58
CA VAL A 278 -16.38 -14.72 -10.32
C VAL A 278 -17.02 -15.89 -9.56
N SER A 279 -18.35 -15.88 -9.45
CA SER A 279 -19.11 -16.92 -8.75
C SER A 279 -19.14 -18.25 -9.52
N GLU A 280 -19.21 -18.22 -10.85
CA GLU A 280 -19.19 -19.42 -11.69
C GLU A 280 -17.83 -20.15 -11.59
N PHE A 281 -16.73 -19.39 -11.56
CA PHE A 281 -15.39 -19.92 -11.32
C PHE A 281 -15.19 -20.39 -9.86
N SER A 282 -15.73 -19.69 -8.85
CA SER A 282 -15.67 -20.17 -7.45
C SER A 282 -16.40 -21.50 -7.28
N GLN A 283 -17.68 -21.55 -7.66
CA GLN A 283 -18.51 -22.76 -7.53
C GLN A 283 -17.90 -23.95 -8.29
N THR A 284 -17.27 -23.70 -9.45
CA THR A 284 -16.58 -24.76 -10.20
C THR A 284 -15.26 -25.18 -9.55
N ALA A 285 -14.49 -24.27 -8.94
CA ALA A 285 -13.32 -24.61 -8.14
C ALA A 285 -13.70 -25.44 -6.90
N GLU A 286 -14.76 -25.04 -6.19
CA GLU A 286 -15.31 -25.75 -5.03
C GLU A 286 -15.81 -27.15 -5.41
N ALA A 287 -16.53 -27.30 -6.53
CA ALA A 287 -16.95 -28.61 -7.05
C ALA A 287 -15.78 -29.49 -7.52
N LEU A 288 -14.69 -28.88 -8.03
CA LEU A 288 -13.47 -29.61 -8.40
C LEU A 288 -12.66 -30.06 -7.17
N TRP A 289 -12.67 -29.29 -6.07
CA TRP A 289 -11.91 -29.56 -4.84
C TRP A 289 -12.18 -30.94 -4.27
N GLU A 290 -13.46 -31.33 -4.18
CA GLU A 290 -13.93 -32.61 -3.62
C GLU A 290 -13.36 -33.87 -4.32
N THR A 291 -12.69 -33.71 -5.45
CA THR A 291 -12.05 -34.80 -6.22
C THR A 291 -10.54 -34.63 -6.40
N GLN A 292 -9.93 -33.60 -5.81
CA GLN A 292 -8.49 -33.35 -5.94
C GLN A 292 -7.66 -34.41 -5.20
N LYS A 293 -6.46 -34.63 -5.74
CA LYS A 293 -5.39 -35.42 -5.11
C LYS A 293 -4.32 -34.48 -4.59
N ASP A 294 -3.54 -34.95 -3.63
CA ASP A 294 -2.35 -34.26 -3.13
C ASP A 294 -1.41 -33.95 -4.31
N SER A 295 -1.23 -32.66 -4.61
CA SER A 295 -0.30 -32.16 -5.63
C SER A 295 0.04 -30.70 -5.34
N TYR A 296 1.17 -30.22 -5.88
CA TYR A 296 1.59 -28.82 -5.76
C TYR A 296 0.53 -27.85 -6.33
N SER A 297 -0.06 -28.20 -7.48
CA SER A 297 -1.16 -27.46 -8.11
C SER A 297 -2.45 -27.44 -7.27
N SER A 298 -2.74 -28.54 -6.56
CA SER A 298 -3.88 -28.63 -5.63
C SER A 298 -3.67 -27.76 -4.38
N MET A 299 -2.44 -27.75 -3.84
CA MET A 299 -2.05 -26.89 -2.73
C MET A 299 -2.20 -25.41 -3.10
N ALA A 300 -1.67 -25.01 -4.26
CA ALA A 300 -1.76 -23.64 -4.77
C ALA A 300 -3.22 -23.19 -5.00
N GLY A 301 -4.03 -24.04 -5.65
CA GLY A 301 -5.44 -23.75 -5.93
C GLY A 301 -6.28 -23.60 -4.66
N ALA A 302 -6.00 -24.37 -3.60
CA ALA A 302 -6.69 -24.27 -2.32
C ALA A 302 -6.45 -22.92 -1.64
N ILE A 303 -5.22 -22.39 -1.68
CA ILE A 303 -4.93 -21.07 -1.12
C ILE A 303 -5.61 -19.97 -1.95
N LEU A 304 -5.60 -20.05 -3.29
CA LEU A 304 -6.29 -19.07 -4.14
C LEU A 304 -7.80 -19.06 -3.92
N LEU A 305 -8.41 -20.24 -3.77
CA LEU A 305 -9.84 -20.36 -3.45
C LEU A 305 -10.14 -19.82 -2.04
N SER A 306 -9.27 -20.06 -1.05
CA SER A 306 -9.36 -19.46 0.29
C SER A 306 -9.34 -17.93 0.24
N ILE A 307 -8.40 -17.34 -0.53
CA ILE A 307 -8.29 -15.87 -0.69
C ILE A 307 -9.53 -15.30 -1.40
N SER A 308 -10.02 -15.95 -2.47
CA SER A 308 -11.25 -15.54 -3.15
C SER A 308 -12.46 -15.57 -2.21
N LEU A 309 -12.69 -16.68 -1.51
CA LEU A 309 -13.80 -16.82 -0.56
C LEU A 309 -13.69 -15.84 0.61
N LEU A 310 -12.48 -15.53 1.08
CA LEU A 310 -12.23 -14.48 2.07
C LEU A 310 -12.61 -13.10 1.52
N GLY A 311 -12.23 -12.78 0.29
CA GLY A 311 -12.57 -11.51 -0.37
C GLY A 311 -14.07 -11.28 -0.55
N HIS A 312 -14.82 -12.36 -0.79
CA HIS A 312 -16.29 -12.34 -0.84
C HIS A 312 -16.94 -12.33 0.55
N GLY A 313 -16.37 -13.08 1.48
CA GLY A 313 -16.98 -13.39 2.77
C GLY A 313 -18.23 -14.28 2.65
N ASP A 314 -18.31 -15.17 1.67
CA ASP A 314 -19.50 -16.02 1.47
C ASP A 314 -19.44 -17.36 2.22
N SER A 315 -18.29 -17.78 2.75
CA SER A 315 -18.15 -19.06 3.47
C SER A 315 -17.16 -19.01 4.63
N HIS A 316 -17.38 -19.89 5.63
CA HIS A 316 -16.39 -20.21 6.67
C HIS A 316 -15.24 -21.09 6.15
N ASP A 317 -15.40 -21.73 4.99
CA ASP A 317 -14.47 -22.74 4.49
C ASP A 317 -13.11 -22.19 4.05
N VAL A 318 -12.91 -20.86 4.05
CA VAL A 318 -11.61 -20.17 3.98
C VAL A 318 -10.54 -20.91 4.81
N LEU A 319 -10.85 -21.19 6.08
CA LEU A 319 -9.93 -21.90 6.97
C LEU A 319 -9.76 -23.38 6.61
N ARG A 320 -10.79 -24.05 6.06
CA ARG A 320 -10.72 -25.45 5.58
C ARG A 320 -9.68 -25.56 4.47
N TYR A 321 -9.81 -24.76 3.41
CA TYR A 321 -8.90 -24.82 2.27
C TYR A 321 -7.45 -24.50 2.64
N THR A 322 -7.21 -23.47 3.47
CA THR A 322 -5.87 -23.11 3.95
C THR A 322 -5.23 -24.20 4.80
N THR A 323 -6.02 -24.81 5.68
CA THR A 323 -5.59 -25.91 6.56
C THR A 323 -5.34 -27.20 5.77
N ASP A 324 -6.22 -27.57 4.84
CA ASP A 324 -6.08 -28.80 4.06
C ASP A 324 -4.96 -28.71 3.02
N ALA A 325 -4.61 -27.50 2.53
CA ALA A 325 -3.40 -27.27 1.74
C ALA A 325 -2.11 -27.55 2.55
N LEU A 326 -2.05 -27.11 3.82
CA LEU A 326 -0.95 -27.40 4.74
C LEU A 326 -0.86 -28.91 5.04
N ARG A 327 -2.00 -29.59 5.20
CA ARG A 327 -2.08 -31.04 5.39
C ARG A 327 -1.71 -31.82 4.12
N MET A 328 -2.04 -31.34 2.91
CA MET A 328 -1.55 -31.88 1.64
C MET A 328 -0.03 -31.80 1.57
N GLY A 329 0.56 -30.62 1.83
CA GLY A 329 2.02 -30.47 1.86
C GLY A 329 2.69 -31.35 2.92
N THR A 330 2.03 -31.57 4.05
CA THR A 330 2.51 -32.49 5.09
C THR A 330 2.52 -33.95 4.59
N ARG A 331 1.48 -34.41 3.89
CA ARG A 331 1.43 -35.76 3.29
C ARG A 331 2.43 -35.93 2.13
N LEU A 332 2.75 -34.85 1.44
CA LEU A 332 3.82 -34.78 0.42
C LEU A 332 5.24 -34.63 1.02
N GLY A 333 5.40 -34.65 2.35
CA GLY A 333 6.70 -34.59 3.04
C GLY A 333 7.35 -33.20 3.11
N LEU A 334 6.63 -32.15 2.70
CA LEU A 334 7.17 -30.79 2.52
C LEU A 334 7.37 -30.02 3.83
N PHE A 335 6.84 -30.53 4.94
CA PHE A 335 6.90 -29.90 6.28
C PHE A 335 7.45 -30.81 7.38
N CYS A 336 7.51 -32.13 7.16
CA CYS A 336 7.89 -33.11 8.18
C CYS A 336 9.03 -34.00 7.68
N GLY A 337 10.23 -33.78 8.20
CA GLY A 337 11.43 -34.56 7.86
C GLY A 337 12.71 -33.83 8.23
N SER A 338 13.85 -34.39 7.82
CA SER A 338 15.12 -33.65 7.74
C SER A 338 15.03 -32.59 6.63
N ILE A 339 15.71 -31.46 6.81
CA ILE A 339 15.87 -30.45 5.75
C ILE A 339 16.47 -31.13 4.51
N TYR A 340 15.80 -30.97 3.36
CA TYR A 340 16.22 -31.54 2.10
C TYR A 340 17.30 -30.67 1.47
N GLN A 341 18.48 -31.26 1.25
CA GLN A 341 19.60 -30.63 0.55
C GLN A 341 19.75 -31.28 -0.83
N PRO A 342 19.22 -30.66 -1.91
CA PRO A 342 19.35 -31.19 -3.26
C PRO A 342 20.81 -31.20 -3.73
N SER A 343 21.20 -32.27 -4.43
CA SER A 343 22.43 -32.26 -5.23
C SER A 343 22.24 -31.45 -6.52
N VAL A 344 23.34 -31.13 -7.20
CA VAL A 344 23.34 -30.41 -8.48
C VAL A 344 22.43 -31.10 -9.51
N ASP A 345 22.56 -32.43 -9.61
CA ASP A 345 21.82 -33.27 -10.57
C ASP A 345 20.32 -33.42 -10.25
N THR A 346 19.87 -32.95 -9.08
CA THR A 346 18.45 -33.04 -8.66
C THR A 346 17.68 -31.74 -8.89
N ILE A 347 18.32 -30.68 -9.40
CA ILE A 347 17.63 -29.44 -9.76
C ILE A 347 16.88 -29.62 -11.08
N ASN A 348 15.55 -29.58 -10.98
CA ASN A 348 14.63 -29.67 -12.10
C ASN A 348 13.35 -28.86 -11.81
N ASP A 349 12.43 -28.87 -12.76
CA ASP A 349 11.18 -28.12 -12.67
C ASP A 349 10.20 -28.66 -11.61
N ASP A 350 10.29 -29.95 -11.25
CA ASP A 350 9.47 -30.54 -10.18
C ASP A 350 9.92 -30.01 -8.80
N LEU A 351 11.22 -29.99 -8.53
CA LEU A 351 11.79 -29.35 -7.33
C LEU A 351 11.44 -27.86 -7.28
N ARG A 352 11.46 -27.15 -8.42
CA ARG A 352 11.08 -25.74 -8.51
C ARG A 352 9.61 -25.54 -8.13
N ALA A 353 8.70 -26.32 -8.71
CA ALA A 353 7.27 -26.29 -8.36
C ALA A 353 7.01 -26.69 -6.89
N GLN A 354 7.71 -27.70 -6.39
CA GLN A 354 7.67 -28.15 -5.00
C GLN A 354 8.06 -27.02 -4.02
N CYS A 355 9.15 -26.29 -4.30
CA CYS A 355 9.59 -25.16 -3.50
C CYS A 355 8.56 -24.03 -3.44
N TYR A 356 8.05 -23.55 -4.58
CA TYR A 356 7.03 -22.49 -4.58
C TYR A 356 5.74 -22.93 -3.84
N ALA A 357 5.20 -24.13 -4.12
CA ALA A 357 3.98 -24.58 -3.46
C ALA A 357 4.15 -24.78 -1.94
N ALA A 358 5.28 -25.31 -1.49
CA ALA A 358 5.55 -25.47 -0.06
C ALA A 358 5.66 -24.12 0.66
N TRP A 359 6.45 -23.19 0.09
CA TRP A 359 6.69 -21.88 0.70
C TRP A 359 5.48 -20.95 0.59
N GLY A 360 4.69 -21.00 -0.49
CA GLY A 360 3.47 -20.20 -0.63
C GLY A 360 2.38 -20.63 0.36
N VAL A 361 2.18 -21.94 0.54
CA VAL A 361 1.28 -22.47 1.57
C VAL A 361 1.76 -22.11 2.98
N PHE A 362 3.07 -22.20 3.25
CA PHE A 362 3.65 -21.77 4.53
C PHE A 362 3.37 -20.29 4.80
N ASN A 363 3.75 -19.42 3.86
CA ASN A 363 3.61 -17.96 3.98
C ASN A 363 2.16 -17.57 4.24
N TRP A 364 1.18 -18.11 3.49
CA TRP A 364 -0.24 -17.80 3.72
C TRP A 364 -0.77 -18.31 5.07
N ASN A 365 -0.37 -19.52 5.50
CA ASN A 365 -0.76 -20.04 6.82
C ASN A 365 -0.13 -19.21 7.96
N VAL A 366 1.09 -18.69 7.80
CA VAL A 366 1.72 -17.73 8.73
C VAL A 366 0.93 -16.42 8.76
N ILE A 367 0.60 -15.83 7.60
CA ILE A 367 -0.21 -14.59 7.51
C ILE A 367 -1.55 -14.77 8.24
N THR A 368 -2.27 -15.86 7.96
CA THR A 368 -3.62 -16.12 8.49
C THR A 368 -3.63 -16.35 10.00
N SER A 369 -2.65 -17.09 10.51
CA SER A 369 -2.57 -17.38 11.95
C SER A 369 -2.01 -16.22 12.79
N MET A 370 -1.24 -15.31 12.19
CA MET A 370 -0.70 -14.12 12.86
C MET A 370 -1.57 -12.87 12.67
N PHE A 371 -1.64 -12.31 11.47
CA PHE A 371 -2.15 -10.95 11.24
C PHE A 371 -3.67 -10.88 11.31
N TYR A 372 -4.33 -11.99 10.94
CA TYR A 372 -5.78 -12.14 11.04
C TYR A 372 -6.22 -12.74 12.38
N ARG A 373 -5.28 -13.37 13.14
CA ARG A 373 -5.51 -14.14 14.38
C ARG A 373 -6.78 -15.00 14.32
N GLN A 374 -7.02 -15.61 13.15
CA GLN A 374 -8.36 -16.06 12.79
C GLN A 374 -8.77 -17.29 13.63
N PRO A 375 -9.88 -17.25 14.40
CA PRO A 375 -10.21 -18.32 15.33
C PRO A 375 -10.42 -19.65 14.61
N GLY A 376 -9.63 -20.66 14.99
CA GLY A 376 -9.61 -21.97 14.35
C GLY A 376 -8.59 -22.14 13.22
N SER A 377 -7.76 -21.13 12.89
CA SER A 377 -6.65 -21.32 11.94
C SER A 377 -5.57 -22.25 12.51
N GLU A 378 -5.20 -23.30 11.77
CA GLU A 378 -3.96 -24.03 12.05
C GLU A 378 -2.75 -23.17 11.64
N SER A 379 -1.70 -23.15 12.46
CA SER A 379 -0.44 -22.44 12.18
C SER A 379 0.66 -23.48 11.95
N PRO A 380 1.58 -23.32 10.97
CA PRO A 380 2.49 -24.40 10.58
C PRO A 380 3.35 -24.90 11.75
N ALA A 381 3.61 -26.20 11.84
CA ALA A 381 4.47 -26.75 12.89
C ALA A 381 5.93 -26.25 12.74
N SER A 382 6.39 -26.21 11.50
CA SER A 382 7.75 -25.90 11.06
C SER A 382 7.72 -25.14 9.73
N ALA A 383 8.82 -24.48 9.38
CA ALA A 383 9.08 -24.04 8.01
C ALA A 383 9.21 -25.26 7.06
N PRO A 384 9.07 -25.08 5.73
CA PRO A 384 9.25 -26.15 4.77
C PRO A 384 10.62 -26.86 4.89
N THR A 385 10.63 -28.17 4.62
CA THR A 385 11.85 -28.98 4.53
C THR A 385 12.64 -28.71 3.26
N VAL A 386 12.00 -28.15 2.24
CA VAL A 386 12.60 -27.78 0.94
C VAL A 386 13.21 -26.38 0.98
N PRO A 387 14.32 -26.12 0.25
CA PRO A 387 14.94 -24.80 0.21
C PRO A 387 14.00 -23.72 -0.35
N ILE A 388 14.25 -22.46 0.03
CA ILE A 388 13.53 -21.30 -0.49
C ILE A 388 13.79 -21.17 -2.01
N PRO A 389 12.76 -20.82 -2.83
CA PRO A 389 12.95 -20.55 -4.27
C PRO A 389 14.12 -19.59 -4.56
N GLY A 390 14.79 -19.78 -5.69
CA GLY A 390 15.96 -18.97 -6.08
C GLY A 390 17.25 -19.19 -5.27
N GLU A 391 17.20 -19.59 -3.99
CA GLU A 391 18.40 -19.73 -3.16
C GLU A 391 19.42 -20.73 -3.74
N ILE A 392 18.96 -21.85 -4.31
CA ILE A 392 19.86 -22.89 -4.85
C ILE A 392 20.66 -22.34 -6.04
N TYR A 393 19.97 -21.67 -6.98
CA TYR A 393 20.59 -21.04 -8.15
C TYR A 393 21.58 -19.93 -7.75
N ASN A 394 21.21 -19.12 -6.76
CA ASN A 394 22.10 -18.09 -6.22
C ASN A 394 23.36 -18.69 -5.57
N LYS A 395 23.22 -19.76 -4.76
CA LYS A 395 24.33 -20.49 -4.14
C LYS A 395 25.25 -21.15 -5.18
N MET A 396 24.71 -21.56 -6.33
CA MET A 396 25.53 -22.07 -7.45
C MET A 396 26.28 -20.97 -8.20
N ARG A 397 25.63 -19.81 -8.44
CA ARG A 397 26.28 -18.67 -9.11
C ARG A 397 27.47 -18.15 -8.29
N THR A 398 27.33 -18.06 -6.97
CA THR A 398 28.44 -17.70 -6.08
C THR A 398 29.43 -18.84 -5.84
N GLY A 399 29.00 -20.10 -5.89
CA GLY A 399 29.88 -21.27 -5.79
C GLY A 399 30.91 -21.31 -6.92
N LYS A 400 30.47 -21.22 -8.19
CA LYS A 400 31.37 -21.26 -9.35
C LYS A 400 32.42 -20.15 -9.35
N ALA A 401 32.04 -18.93 -8.93
CA ALA A 401 32.95 -17.80 -8.82
C ALA A 401 34.11 -18.03 -7.84
N ASN A 402 33.97 -18.96 -6.88
CA ASN A 402 35.01 -19.30 -5.91
C ASN A 402 35.90 -20.49 -6.34
N GLU A 403 35.51 -21.26 -7.36
CA GLU A 403 36.27 -22.45 -7.80
C GLU A 403 37.32 -22.14 -8.88
N GLU A 404 37.24 -20.99 -9.56
CA GLU A 404 38.17 -20.63 -10.66
C GLU A 404 39.41 -19.82 -10.20
N VAL A 405 39.50 -19.38 -8.94
CA VAL A 405 40.68 -18.64 -8.41
C VAL A 405 41.83 -19.60 -8.05
N GLY A 406 42.29 -20.34 -9.05
CA GLY A 406 43.46 -21.23 -9.02
C GLY A 406 44.75 -20.60 -9.56
N GLY A 407 44.82 -19.27 -9.66
CA GLY A 407 45.96 -18.53 -10.19
C GLY A 407 46.17 -17.19 -9.49
N ILE A 408 47.42 -16.81 -9.26
CA ILE A 408 47.82 -15.52 -8.68
C ILE A 408 48.34 -14.64 -9.81
N GLU A 409 47.55 -13.66 -10.25
CA GLU A 409 48.05 -12.41 -10.83
C GLU A 409 47.29 -11.24 -10.19
N GLU A 410 47.99 -10.13 -9.93
CA GLU A 410 47.47 -9.01 -9.14
C GLU A 410 46.91 -7.90 -10.04
N GLY A 411 45.64 -7.54 -9.83
CA GLY A 411 45.09 -6.26 -10.29
C GLY A 411 44.32 -6.30 -11.61
N GLU A 412 43.18 -7.00 -11.63
CA GLU A 412 42.11 -6.72 -12.58
C GLU A 412 40.92 -6.05 -11.89
N GLU A 413 40.11 -5.36 -12.70
CA GLU A 413 39.06 -4.44 -12.29
C GLU A 413 37.89 -5.19 -11.64
N TYR A 414 37.18 -4.56 -10.68
CA TYR A 414 35.95 -5.17 -10.12
C TYR A 414 34.93 -5.29 -11.25
N GLY A 415 34.77 -6.50 -11.78
CA GLY A 415 33.89 -6.76 -12.91
C GLY A 415 32.49 -6.18 -12.68
N GLU A 416 32.01 -5.44 -13.67
CA GLU A 416 30.64 -4.93 -13.66
C GLU A 416 29.68 -6.11 -13.45
N TYR A 417 28.68 -5.92 -12.58
CA TYR A 417 27.60 -6.90 -12.48
C TYR A 417 26.87 -6.92 -13.82
N ASP A 418 26.75 -8.09 -14.46
CA ASP A 418 25.80 -8.28 -15.56
C ASP A 418 24.39 -7.92 -15.06
N ASP A 419 23.94 -6.73 -15.45
CA ASP A 419 22.68 -6.09 -15.02
C ASP A 419 21.47 -6.71 -15.74
N ASP A 420 21.72 -7.52 -16.78
CA ASP A 420 20.72 -8.07 -17.71
C ASP A 420 19.84 -9.21 -17.15
N ASN A 421 20.12 -9.75 -15.96
CA ASN A 421 19.19 -10.67 -15.27
C ASN A 421 19.45 -10.87 -13.75
N PRO A 422 19.27 -9.84 -12.90
CA PRO A 422 18.96 -10.09 -11.49
C PRO A 422 17.61 -10.83 -11.38
N SER A 423 17.50 -11.80 -10.47
CA SER A 423 16.20 -12.42 -10.14
C SER A 423 15.29 -11.38 -9.49
N GLU A 424 14.42 -10.74 -10.28
CA GLU A 424 13.50 -9.67 -9.85
C GLU A 424 12.46 -10.13 -8.81
N ASP A 425 12.26 -11.44 -8.67
CA ASP A 425 11.32 -12.05 -7.73
C ASP A 425 11.61 -11.67 -6.26
N ILE A 426 10.62 -11.02 -5.62
CA ILE A 426 10.62 -10.68 -4.19
C ILE A 426 10.26 -11.88 -3.31
N PHE A 427 9.67 -12.94 -3.86
CA PHE A 427 9.15 -14.06 -3.09
C PHE A 427 10.19 -14.77 -2.20
N PRO A 428 11.47 -14.97 -2.60
CA PRO A 428 12.52 -15.51 -1.72
C PRO A 428 12.81 -14.63 -0.49
N VAL A 429 12.63 -13.31 -0.63
CA VAL A 429 12.74 -12.34 0.47
C VAL A 429 11.55 -12.50 1.42
N LEU A 430 10.33 -12.62 0.88
CA LEU A 430 9.11 -12.88 1.66
C LEU A 430 9.17 -14.22 2.41
N CYS A 431 9.68 -15.28 1.79
CA CYS A 431 9.87 -16.58 2.45
C CYS A 431 10.78 -16.48 3.69
N ASN A 432 11.89 -15.74 3.59
CA ASN A 432 12.76 -15.51 4.75
C ASN A 432 12.12 -14.60 5.81
N PHE A 433 11.38 -13.57 5.40
CA PHE A 433 10.60 -12.71 6.31
C PHE A 433 9.58 -13.52 7.13
N TRP A 434 8.73 -14.30 6.45
CA TRP A 434 7.70 -15.11 7.10
C TRP A 434 8.29 -16.22 7.97
N ARG A 435 9.44 -16.80 7.58
CA ARG A 435 10.20 -17.75 8.41
C ARG A 435 10.65 -17.10 9.73
N LEU A 436 11.29 -15.93 9.68
CA LEU A 436 11.78 -15.23 10.89
C LEU A 436 10.64 -14.87 11.85
N LEU A 437 9.50 -14.43 11.34
CA LEU A 437 8.32 -14.17 12.16
C LEU A 437 7.75 -15.45 12.78
N HIS A 438 7.62 -16.52 11.99
CA HIS A 438 7.16 -17.84 12.45
C HIS A 438 8.04 -18.40 13.57
N GLU A 439 9.36 -18.29 13.43
CA GLU A 439 10.35 -18.68 14.44
C GLU A 439 10.26 -17.82 15.72
N ALA A 440 9.85 -16.56 15.62
CA ALA A 440 9.65 -15.66 16.76
C ALA A 440 8.28 -15.81 17.46
N ARG A 441 7.25 -16.37 16.79
CA ARG A 441 5.83 -16.31 17.22
C ARG A 441 5.56 -16.71 18.67
N TRP A 442 6.24 -17.75 19.15
CA TRP A 442 6.05 -18.35 20.47
C TRP A 442 6.40 -17.39 21.61
N ILE A 443 7.19 -16.35 21.34
CA ILE A 443 7.61 -15.34 22.32
C ILE A 443 6.43 -14.44 22.73
N TYR A 444 5.64 -13.99 21.76
CA TYR A 444 4.61 -12.95 21.94
C TYR A 444 3.18 -13.48 21.84
N TYR A 445 2.93 -14.60 21.13
CA TYR A 445 1.66 -15.32 21.19
C TYR A 445 1.60 -16.31 22.37
N THR A 446 0.40 -16.53 22.92
CA THR A 446 0.12 -17.54 23.96
C THR A 446 -0.03 -18.94 23.37
N VAL A 447 1.07 -19.46 22.83
CA VAL A 447 1.20 -20.85 22.34
C VAL A 447 1.76 -21.73 23.48
N ASP A 448 1.52 -23.05 23.43
CA ASP A 448 2.21 -24.02 24.28
C ASP A 448 3.25 -24.80 23.43
N PRO A 449 4.56 -24.79 23.77
CA PRO A 449 5.20 -23.99 24.82
C PRO A 449 5.45 -22.53 24.40
N SER A 450 5.34 -21.60 25.36
CA SER A 450 5.79 -20.21 25.22
C SER A 450 6.73 -19.83 26.38
N PRO A 451 7.59 -18.80 26.24
CA PRO A 451 8.61 -18.53 27.25
C PRO A 451 7.99 -18.01 28.55
N PRO A 452 8.68 -18.20 29.69
CA PRO A 452 8.32 -17.53 30.94
C PRO A 452 8.19 -16.02 30.73
N ILE A 453 7.15 -15.40 31.31
CA ILE A 453 6.76 -14.01 31.06
C ILE A 453 7.97 -13.05 31.21
N TYR A 454 8.78 -13.23 32.25
CA TYR A 454 9.97 -12.41 32.55
C TYR A 454 11.12 -12.49 31.52
N LEU A 455 11.06 -13.39 30.53
CA LEU A 455 12.00 -13.46 29.41
C LEU A 455 11.44 -12.88 28.12
N ARG A 456 10.12 -12.71 27.99
CA ARG A 456 9.46 -12.37 26.72
C ARG A 456 9.94 -11.05 26.15
N GLU A 457 10.07 -10.01 26.99
CA GLU A 457 10.60 -8.69 26.59
C GLU A 457 12.00 -8.75 25.97
N VAL A 458 12.91 -9.54 26.56
CA VAL A 458 14.29 -9.68 26.08
C VAL A 458 14.35 -10.51 24.80
N LEU A 459 13.48 -11.52 24.69
CA LEU A 459 13.36 -12.36 23.49
C LEU A 459 12.73 -11.60 22.31
N VAL A 460 11.75 -10.74 22.54
CA VAL A 460 11.17 -9.90 21.47
C VAL A 460 12.12 -8.78 21.06
N GLU A 461 12.89 -8.17 21.98
CA GLU A 461 13.98 -7.25 21.61
C GLU A 461 15.02 -7.95 20.72
N TYR A 462 15.37 -9.21 21.04
CA TYR A 462 16.27 -10.02 20.21
C TYR A 462 15.67 -10.30 18.81
N ALA A 463 14.42 -10.77 18.72
CA ALA A 463 13.77 -11.07 17.45
C ALA A 463 13.56 -9.82 16.57
N TYR A 464 13.20 -8.68 17.17
CA TYR A 464 13.11 -7.38 16.50
C TYR A 464 14.46 -6.95 15.91
N ARG A 465 15.55 -7.16 16.64
CA ARG A 465 16.91 -6.89 16.14
C ARG A 465 17.33 -7.84 15.03
N GLU A 466 16.98 -9.13 15.11
CA GLU A 466 17.30 -10.11 14.08
C GLU A 466 16.56 -9.77 12.77
N LEU A 467 15.29 -9.40 12.86
CA LEU A 467 14.49 -8.89 11.74
C LEU A 467 15.12 -7.64 11.10
N ILE A 468 15.53 -6.65 11.91
CA ILE A 468 16.21 -5.43 11.41
C ILE A 468 17.55 -5.77 10.74
N ALA A 469 18.38 -6.60 11.38
CA ALA A 469 19.68 -6.99 10.85
C ALA A 469 19.55 -7.80 9.55
N TRP A 470 18.51 -8.62 9.42
CA TRP A 470 18.18 -9.33 8.20
C TRP A 470 17.74 -8.38 7.07
N VAL A 471 16.88 -7.38 7.32
CA VAL A 471 16.60 -6.33 6.31
C VAL A 471 17.86 -5.54 5.95
N GLY A 472 18.81 -5.44 6.90
CA GLY A 472 20.19 -5.01 6.68
C GLY A 472 20.90 -5.69 5.50
N THR A 473 20.64 -6.98 5.23
CA THR A 473 21.31 -7.76 4.16
C THR A 473 20.59 -7.77 2.82
N ILE A 474 19.30 -7.39 2.76
CA ILE A 474 18.48 -7.46 1.55
C ILE A 474 19.08 -6.62 0.40
N PRO A 475 19.05 -7.12 -0.87
CA PRO A 475 19.47 -6.38 -2.07
C PRO A 475 18.77 -5.03 -2.23
N SER A 476 19.48 -4.05 -2.80
CA SER A 476 19.02 -2.65 -2.76
C SER A 476 17.75 -2.36 -3.58
N PHE A 477 17.38 -3.25 -4.51
CA PHE A 477 16.15 -3.20 -5.31
C PHE A 477 14.87 -3.32 -4.47
N PHE A 478 14.88 -4.13 -3.41
CA PHE A 478 13.72 -4.33 -2.52
C PHE A 478 13.64 -3.29 -1.38
N LEU A 479 14.42 -2.20 -1.46
CA LEU A 479 14.42 -1.10 -0.48
C LEU A 479 13.62 0.08 -1.02
N ARG A 480 12.77 0.68 -0.17
CA ARG A 480 11.86 1.79 -0.51
C ARG A 480 12.57 2.93 -1.27
N ARG A 481 12.20 3.12 -2.54
CA ARG A 481 12.66 4.17 -3.47
C ARG A 481 11.50 4.57 -4.40
N ASP A 482 11.61 5.73 -5.04
CA ASP A 482 10.50 6.36 -5.79
C ASP A 482 9.98 5.64 -7.04
N HIS A 483 10.60 4.53 -7.46
CA HIS A 483 10.25 3.78 -8.68
C HIS A 483 10.13 2.25 -8.45
N ASN A 484 9.94 1.81 -7.20
CA ASN A 484 9.82 0.38 -6.90
C ASN A 484 8.51 -0.22 -7.44
N PRO A 485 8.44 -1.52 -7.72
CA PRO A 485 7.17 -2.23 -7.89
C PRO A 485 6.27 -2.14 -6.64
N HIS A 486 4.96 -2.15 -6.82
CA HIS A 486 3.97 -2.00 -5.73
C HIS A 486 4.14 -3.08 -4.64
N TYR A 487 4.51 -4.31 -5.02
CA TYR A 487 4.73 -5.41 -4.08
C TYR A 487 5.88 -5.15 -3.09
N VAL A 488 6.88 -4.33 -3.46
CA VAL A 488 7.92 -3.90 -2.52
C VAL A 488 7.33 -3.02 -1.42
N MET A 489 6.38 -2.14 -1.75
CA MET A 489 5.69 -1.31 -0.77
C MET A 489 4.80 -2.14 0.15
N VAL A 490 4.14 -3.19 -0.39
CA VAL A 490 3.36 -4.14 0.43
C VAL A 490 4.26 -4.92 1.39
N PHE A 491 5.46 -5.34 0.97
CA PHE A 491 6.46 -5.92 1.88
C PHE A 491 6.83 -4.97 3.03
N HIS A 492 7.10 -3.69 2.75
CA HIS A 492 7.40 -2.71 3.82
C HIS A 492 6.18 -2.42 4.72
N ILE A 493 4.96 -2.44 4.19
CA ILE A 493 3.72 -2.37 4.99
C ILE A 493 3.61 -3.59 5.94
N TRP A 494 3.84 -4.80 5.43
CA TRP A 494 3.86 -6.02 6.23
C TRP A 494 4.98 -6.03 7.28
N LEU A 495 6.18 -5.55 6.93
CA LEU A 495 7.31 -5.42 7.84
C LEU A 495 6.98 -4.55 9.06
N HIS A 496 6.41 -3.37 8.84
CA HIS A 496 6.02 -2.48 9.95
C HIS A 496 4.79 -3.00 10.70
N ALA A 497 3.80 -3.59 10.02
CA ALA A 497 2.69 -4.28 10.70
C ALA A 497 3.18 -5.42 11.61
N ALA A 498 4.19 -6.19 11.18
CA ALA A 498 4.78 -7.28 11.97
C ALA A 498 5.54 -6.77 13.19
N ILE A 499 6.26 -5.65 13.07
CA ILE A 499 6.91 -4.99 14.20
C ILE A 499 5.86 -4.49 15.21
N LEU A 500 4.74 -3.92 14.74
CA LEU A 500 3.63 -3.53 15.61
C LEU A 500 2.99 -4.75 16.30
N ASP A 501 2.86 -5.89 15.61
CA ASP A 501 2.35 -7.17 16.16
C ASP A 501 3.25 -7.73 17.27
N MET A 502 4.56 -7.80 17.02
CA MET A 502 5.58 -8.23 17.99
C MET A 502 5.50 -7.44 19.30
N TRP A 503 5.40 -6.10 19.21
CA TRP A 503 5.38 -5.23 20.37
C TRP A 503 4.00 -5.11 21.05
N GLN A 504 2.91 -5.47 20.36
CA GLN A 504 1.54 -5.18 20.82
C GLN A 504 1.21 -5.71 22.23
N PRO A 505 1.56 -6.96 22.61
CA PRO A 505 1.21 -7.52 23.93
C PRO A 505 1.92 -6.84 25.10
N PHE A 506 3.08 -6.22 24.84
CA PHE A 506 3.94 -5.58 25.85
C PHE A 506 3.62 -4.11 26.08
N ILE A 507 2.78 -3.52 25.21
CA ILE A 507 2.39 -2.11 25.25
C ILE A 507 0.92 -1.93 25.68
N TYR A 508 0.11 -3.00 25.66
CA TYR A 508 -1.31 -2.90 26.02
C TYR A 508 -1.55 -2.65 27.52
N ASN A 509 -0.70 -3.21 28.40
CA ASN A 509 -0.74 -2.87 29.81
C ASN A 509 0.17 -1.67 30.06
N ASP A 510 -0.37 -0.57 30.58
CA ASP A 510 0.39 0.60 31.09
C ASP A 510 1.17 0.24 32.36
N ALA A 511 2.13 -0.68 32.24
CA ALA A 511 3.08 -0.99 33.29
C ALA A 511 4.01 0.22 33.49
N PRO A 512 4.06 0.84 34.68
CA PRO A 512 4.87 2.05 34.90
C PRO A 512 6.39 1.79 34.77
N ASP A 513 6.81 0.52 34.88
CA ASP A 513 8.16 0.04 34.58
C ASP A 513 8.24 -0.61 33.19
N ALA A 514 7.79 0.09 32.14
CA ALA A 514 7.92 -0.37 30.75
C ALA A 514 9.40 -0.63 30.40
N GLY A 515 9.75 -1.90 30.18
CA GLY A 515 11.12 -2.38 30.06
C GLY A 515 12.01 -1.56 29.10
N GLN A 516 13.15 -1.11 29.61
CA GLN A 516 14.17 -0.44 28.79
C GLN A 516 14.87 -1.46 27.88
N LEU A 517 14.78 -1.22 26.57
CA LEU A 517 15.47 -1.97 25.53
C LEU A 517 16.98 -1.83 25.74
N ARG A 518 17.67 -2.96 25.91
CA ARG A 518 19.04 -3.02 26.43
C ARG A 518 20.10 -2.70 25.39
N THR A 519 19.74 -2.80 24.11
CA THR A 519 20.66 -2.62 22.98
C THR A 519 20.82 -1.15 22.57
N PHE A 520 19.75 -0.38 22.66
CA PHE A 520 19.68 0.94 22.04
C PHE A 520 20.36 2.04 22.87
N SER A 521 21.03 2.95 22.17
CA SER A 521 21.74 4.10 22.75
C SER A 521 20.89 5.37 22.85
N ALA A 522 19.61 5.33 22.47
CA ALA A 522 18.62 6.39 22.65
C ALA A 522 18.38 6.78 24.12
N ARG A 523 17.69 7.90 24.34
CA ARG A 523 17.25 8.36 25.68
C ARG A 523 15.93 7.73 26.12
N ASP A 524 15.08 7.43 25.15
CA ASP A 524 13.73 6.87 25.20
C ASP A 524 13.75 5.45 24.61
N ASN A 525 14.71 4.63 25.03
CA ASN A 525 14.91 3.25 24.60
C ASN A 525 13.81 2.31 25.17
N THR A 526 12.54 2.56 24.86
CA THR A 526 11.38 1.81 25.34
C THR A 526 10.66 1.07 24.20
N MET A 527 9.92 0.02 24.56
CA MET A 527 9.06 -0.71 23.62
C MET A 527 8.05 0.23 22.93
N GLY A 528 7.48 1.19 23.67
CA GLY A 528 6.56 2.20 23.15
C GLY A 528 7.17 3.13 22.11
N ALA A 529 8.46 3.48 22.24
CA ALA A 529 9.17 4.27 21.24
C ALA A 529 9.46 3.46 19.96
N ALA A 530 9.84 2.18 20.08
CA ALA A 530 10.06 1.29 18.93
C ALA A 530 8.76 1.05 18.13
N TYR A 531 7.64 0.88 18.84
CA TYR A 531 6.30 0.84 18.27
C TYR A 531 5.96 2.16 17.56
N THR A 532 6.10 3.30 18.23
CA THR A 532 5.80 4.64 17.66
C THR A 532 6.59 4.92 16.37
N ALA A 533 7.89 4.62 16.34
CA ALA A 533 8.71 4.77 15.13
C ALA A 533 8.18 3.93 13.95
N SER A 534 7.64 2.75 14.25
CA SER A 534 7.06 1.84 13.25
C SER A 534 5.65 2.27 12.81
N VAL A 535 4.87 2.88 13.71
CA VAL A 535 3.60 3.56 13.38
C VAL A 535 3.86 4.72 12.41
N ASN A 536 4.90 5.53 12.65
CA ASN A 536 5.23 6.67 11.79
C ASN A 536 5.69 6.24 10.39
N GLN A 537 6.47 5.16 10.27
CA GLN A 537 6.77 4.55 8.98
C GLN A 537 5.49 4.03 8.30
N LEU A 538 4.61 3.35 9.04
CA LEU A 538 3.35 2.79 8.49
C LEU A 538 2.39 3.89 7.99
N LYS A 539 2.27 5.03 8.68
CA LYS A 539 1.55 6.22 8.18
C LYS A 539 2.07 6.63 6.80
N GLN A 540 3.39 6.80 6.69
CA GLN A 540 4.03 7.27 5.46
C GLN A 540 3.89 6.25 4.32
N LEU A 541 4.02 4.95 4.63
CA LEU A 541 3.80 3.86 3.70
C LEU A 541 2.35 3.80 3.18
N VAL A 542 1.34 3.97 4.04
CA VAL A 542 -0.08 3.96 3.63
C VAL A 542 -0.41 5.20 2.78
N VAL A 543 0.08 6.39 3.15
CA VAL A 543 -0.07 7.61 2.32
C VAL A 543 0.61 7.43 0.98
N GLU A 544 1.87 6.97 0.94
CA GLU A 544 2.61 6.77 -0.30
C GLU A 544 1.94 5.72 -1.19
N TYR A 545 1.57 4.57 -0.63
CA TYR A 545 0.97 3.46 -1.37
C TYR A 545 -0.34 3.88 -2.04
N ARG A 546 -1.26 4.52 -1.28
CA ARG A 546 -2.52 5.03 -1.82
C ARG A 546 -2.37 6.23 -2.77
N SER A 547 -1.23 6.92 -2.75
CA SER A 547 -0.95 8.07 -3.64
C SER A 547 -0.31 7.66 -4.97
N ARG A 548 0.63 6.71 -4.93
CA ARG A 548 1.52 6.39 -6.07
C ARG A 548 1.08 5.14 -6.86
N TYR A 549 0.41 4.18 -6.23
CA TYR A 549 0.21 2.84 -6.82
C TYR A 549 -1.26 2.53 -7.08
N ALA A 550 -1.61 2.24 -8.33
CA ALA A 550 -2.97 1.84 -8.70
C ALA A 550 -3.44 0.58 -7.94
N ALA A 551 -2.52 -0.35 -7.65
CA ALA A 551 -2.75 -1.58 -6.90
C ALA A 551 -3.37 -1.37 -5.50
N SER A 552 -3.24 -0.18 -4.90
CA SER A 552 -3.92 0.15 -3.63
C SER A 552 -5.45 0.15 -3.74
N LYS A 553 -6.01 0.11 -4.95
CA LYS A 553 -7.45 0.17 -5.20
C LYS A 553 -8.07 -1.20 -5.41
N TYR A 554 -7.27 -2.22 -5.74
CA TYR A 554 -7.76 -3.49 -6.26
C TYR A 554 -7.03 -4.75 -5.76
N SER A 555 -5.83 -4.66 -5.19
CA SER A 555 -5.23 -5.80 -4.45
C SER A 555 -5.60 -5.68 -2.97
N ILE A 556 -6.10 -6.78 -2.37
CA ILE A 556 -6.45 -6.83 -0.94
C ILE A 556 -5.21 -6.98 -0.03
N LEU A 557 -4.08 -7.48 -0.55
CA LEU A 557 -3.01 -8.08 0.26
C LEU A 557 -2.31 -7.14 1.27
N TRP A 558 -2.43 -5.83 1.10
CA TRP A 558 -1.87 -4.79 1.97
C TRP A 558 -2.82 -4.32 3.10
N HIS A 559 -4.07 -4.81 3.13
CA HIS A 559 -5.12 -4.25 4.00
C HIS A 559 -4.86 -4.45 5.50
N ASN A 560 -4.06 -5.45 5.88
CA ASN A 560 -3.61 -5.64 7.26
C ASN A 560 -2.92 -4.37 7.80
N GLY A 561 -2.12 -3.68 6.97
CA GLY A 561 -1.51 -2.39 7.32
C GLY A 561 -2.54 -1.33 7.73
N LEU A 562 -3.73 -1.32 7.14
CA LEU A 562 -4.83 -0.42 7.53
C LEU A 562 -5.40 -0.77 8.91
N ILE A 563 -5.53 -2.06 9.22
CA ILE A 563 -6.05 -2.54 10.51
C ILE A 563 -5.03 -2.20 11.62
N TYR A 564 -3.75 -2.49 11.42
CA TYR A 564 -2.69 -2.18 12.39
C TYR A 564 -2.53 -0.66 12.59
N LEU A 565 -2.59 0.15 11.52
CA LEU A 565 -2.54 1.61 11.64
C LEU A 565 -3.77 2.17 12.37
N ALA A 566 -4.98 1.69 12.06
CA ALA A 566 -6.20 2.12 12.77
C ALA A 566 -6.15 1.75 14.28
N ASN A 567 -5.70 0.54 14.60
CA ASN A 567 -5.47 0.11 15.99
C ASN A 567 -4.43 0.98 16.71
N ALA A 568 -3.37 1.42 16.02
CA ALA A 568 -2.38 2.32 16.59
C ALA A 568 -2.94 3.74 16.84
N MET A 569 -3.73 4.28 15.92
CA MET A 569 -4.34 5.61 16.06
C MET A 569 -5.33 5.69 17.23
N LEU A 570 -6.10 4.62 17.48
CA LEU A 570 -7.07 4.57 18.58
C LEU A 570 -6.44 4.33 19.97
N ARG A 571 -5.11 4.21 20.09
CA ARG A 571 -4.39 4.09 21.37
C ARG A 571 -4.11 5.43 22.08
N GLY A 572 -4.66 6.54 21.57
CA GLY A 572 -4.81 7.80 22.33
C GLY A 572 -3.56 8.67 22.49
N THR A 573 -2.44 8.34 21.85
CA THR A 573 -1.19 9.14 21.90
C THR A 573 -1.04 10.14 20.75
N ASP A 574 -1.81 9.97 19.67
CA ASP A 574 -1.61 10.71 18.41
C ASP A 574 -2.59 11.88 18.25
N PRO A 575 -2.14 13.13 18.07
CA PRO A 575 -3.03 14.28 17.86
C PRO A 575 -3.71 14.29 16.48
N GLU A 576 -3.22 13.52 15.52
CA GLU A 576 -3.70 13.43 14.14
C GLU A 576 -4.51 12.14 13.89
N TRP A 577 -4.86 11.39 14.95
CA TRP A 577 -5.50 10.07 14.88
C TRP A 577 -6.67 10.00 13.90
N HIS A 578 -7.53 11.03 13.87
CA HIS A 578 -8.73 11.09 13.03
C HIS A 578 -8.39 11.12 11.54
N ILE A 579 -7.34 11.84 11.16
CA ILE A 579 -6.88 11.97 9.77
C ILE A 579 -6.35 10.63 9.25
N TYR A 580 -5.52 9.94 10.03
CA TYR A 580 -4.98 8.62 9.64
C TYR A 580 -6.01 7.49 9.79
N LEU A 581 -6.97 7.60 10.70
CA LEU A 581 -8.11 6.68 10.78
C LEU A 581 -8.98 6.80 9.51
N LEU A 582 -9.34 8.01 9.09
CA LEU A 582 -10.05 8.24 7.82
C LEU A 582 -9.21 7.75 6.63
N LEU A 583 -7.88 7.88 6.68
CA LEU A 583 -6.98 7.31 5.66
C LEU A 583 -7.09 5.78 5.58
N CYS A 584 -7.31 5.09 6.71
CA CYS A 584 -7.60 3.66 6.72
C CYS A 584 -9.00 3.33 6.22
N ILE A 585 -10.03 4.03 6.72
CA ILE A 585 -11.43 3.75 6.39
C ILE A 585 -11.70 3.99 4.89
N TYR A 586 -11.24 5.12 4.32
CA TYR A 586 -11.30 5.36 2.87
C TYR A 586 -10.29 4.54 2.06
N GLY A 587 -9.40 3.78 2.70
CA GLY A 587 -8.66 2.70 2.03
C GLY A 587 -9.60 1.57 1.57
N TYR A 588 -10.63 1.28 2.35
CA TYR A 588 -11.65 0.27 2.03
C TYR A 588 -12.73 0.75 1.05
N GLU A 589 -12.83 2.06 0.76
CA GLU A 589 -13.73 2.61 -0.29
C GLU A 589 -13.51 1.91 -1.63
N ARG A 590 -12.26 1.85 -2.10
CA ARG A 590 -11.95 1.24 -3.41
C ARG A 590 -11.93 -0.28 -3.39
N LEU A 591 -11.39 -0.85 -2.32
CA LEU A 591 -11.42 -2.30 -2.13
C LEU A 591 -12.87 -2.83 -2.07
N GLY A 592 -13.84 -2.01 -1.66
CA GLY A 592 -15.28 -2.35 -1.67
C GLY A 592 -15.94 -2.57 -3.04
N HIS A 593 -15.33 -2.14 -4.15
CA HIS A 593 -15.79 -2.53 -5.51
C HIS A 593 -15.54 -4.02 -5.79
N THR A 594 -14.52 -4.59 -5.15
CA THR A 594 -13.92 -5.88 -5.50
C THR A 594 -14.10 -6.92 -4.38
N TYR A 595 -13.96 -6.51 -3.12
CA TYR A 595 -13.97 -7.35 -1.94
C TYR A 595 -15.07 -6.90 -0.98
N ARG A 596 -16.16 -7.66 -0.90
CA ARG A 596 -17.35 -7.35 -0.06
C ARG A 596 -17.01 -7.23 1.43
N ILE A 597 -15.98 -7.93 1.92
CA ILE A 597 -15.48 -7.77 3.29
C ILE A 597 -15.05 -6.35 3.63
N SER A 598 -14.66 -5.52 2.66
CA SER A 598 -14.23 -4.13 2.86
C SER A 598 -15.30 -3.29 3.57
N GLU A 599 -16.59 -3.50 3.26
CA GLU A 599 -17.68 -2.80 3.93
C GLU A 599 -17.75 -3.19 5.42
N VAL A 600 -17.60 -4.48 5.72
CA VAL A 600 -17.67 -5.03 7.08
C VAL A 600 -16.48 -4.57 7.91
N ILE A 601 -15.27 -4.55 7.34
CA ILE A 601 -14.09 -3.99 8.00
C ILE A 601 -14.31 -2.49 8.29
N GLY A 602 -14.84 -1.73 7.33
CA GLY A 602 -15.18 -0.31 7.52
C GLY A 602 -16.14 -0.08 8.70
N ARG A 603 -17.22 -0.86 8.78
CA ARG A 603 -18.17 -0.84 9.92
C ARG A 603 -17.47 -1.19 11.24
N ALA A 604 -16.65 -2.23 11.27
CA ALA A 604 -15.95 -2.68 12.47
C ALA A 604 -14.94 -1.63 12.98
N LEU A 605 -14.19 -0.98 12.08
CA LEU A 605 -13.29 0.12 12.42
C LEU A 605 -14.04 1.35 12.95
N LEU A 606 -15.22 1.67 12.40
CA LEU A 606 -16.09 2.73 12.93
C LEU A 606 -16.64 2.40 14.33
N VAL A 607 -17.02 1.15 14.60
CA VAL A 607 -17.41 0.69 15.95
C VAL A 607 -16.24 0.77 16.93
N MET A 608 -15.05 0.34 16.53
CA MET A 608 -13.82 0.49 17.32
C MET A 608 -13.53 1.97 17.62
N THR A 609 -13.81 2.86 16.67
CA THR A 609 -13.62 4.31 16.83
C THR A 609 -14.63 4.91 17.80
N MET A 610 -15.93 4.64 17.62
CA MET A 610 -16.98 5.10 18.55
C MET A 610 -16.77 4.56 19.98
N ARG A 611 -16.14 3.40 20.16
CA ARG A 611 -15.81 2.86 21.49
C ARG A 611 -14.64 3.56 22.18
N ASN A 612 -13.67 4.07 21.44
CA ASN A 612 -12.41 4.59 21.98
C ASN A 612 -12.25 6.11 21.83
N THR A 613 -13.22 6.82 21.25
CA THR A 613 -13.12 8.26 20.92
C THR A 613 -14.47 8.98 21.08
N GLN A 614 -14.48 10.29 20.80
CA GLN A 614 -15.66 11.15 20.79
C GLN A 614 -16.36 11.21 19.41
N MET A 615 -16.17 10.22 18.52
CA MET A 615 -16.90 10.15 17.24
C MET A 615 -18.38 9.81 17.49
N SER A 616 -19.29 10.66 17.00
CA SER A 616 -20.74 10.45 17.15
C SER A 616 -21.29 9.37 16.20
N GLY A 617 -22.46 8.84 16.53
CA GLY A 617 -23.19 7.90 15.67
C GLY A 617 -23.57 8.52 14.32
N THR A 618 -23.94 9.79 14.33
CA THR A 618 -24.21 10.62 13.14
C THR A 618 -22.99 10.78 12.22
N GLU A 619 -21.79 10.99 12.76
CA GLU A 619 -20.56 11.06 11.97
C GLU A 619 -20.22 9.68 11.37
N ALA A 620 -20.23 8.63 12.19
CA ALA A 620 -19.95 7.27 11.76
C ALA A 620 -20.96 6.79 10.68
N SER A 621 -22.25 7.10 10.86
CA SER A 621 -23.31 6.78 9.90
C SER A 621 -23.09 7.49 8.57
N LYS A 622 -22.73 8.78 8.59
CA LYS A 622 -22.43 9.54 7.37
C LYS A 622 -21.21 8.99 6.62
N ILE A 623 -20.15 8.61 7.32
CA ILE A 623 -18.97 7.94 6.71
C ILE A 623 -19.41 6.60 6.06
N MET A 624 -20.29 5.85 6.73
CA MET A 624 -20.81 4.58 6.21
C MET A 624 -21.74 4.75 5.00
N GLU A 625 -22.56 5.80 4.95
CA GLU A 625 -23.32 6.19 3.75
C GLU A 625 -22.40 6.60 2.60
N GLU A 626 -21.37 7.38 2.89
CA GLU A 626 -20.36 7.81 1.92
C GLU A 626 -19.63 6.61 1.29
N LEU A 627 -19.20 5.63 2.08
CA LEU A 627 -18.62 4.38 1.59
C LEU A 627 -19.57 3.58 0.68
N LYS A 628 -20.86 3.46 1.07
CA LYS A 628 -21.90 2.76 0.29
C LYS A 628 -22.27 3.45 -1.01
N MET A 629 -22.24 4.79 -1.05
CA MET A 629 -22.48 5.54 -2.29
C MET A 629 -21.31 5.39 -3.29
N SER A 630 -20.10 5.11 -2.81
CA SER A 630 -18.94 4.81 -3.65
C SER A 630 -18.79 3.34 -4.05
N GLY A 631 -19.34 2.38 -3.31
CA GLY A 631 -19.11 0.94 -3.51
C GLY A 631 -20.38 0.10 -3.38
N ILE A 632 -20.55 -0.85 -4.31
CA ILE A 632 -21.73 -1.71 -4.54
C ILE A 632 -22.88 -1.02 -5.29
N VAL A 633 -22.89 -1.18 -6.62
CA VAL A 633 -24.15 -1.27 -7.38
C VAL A 633 -24.80 -2.62 -7.02
N HIS A 634 -26.11 -2.62 -6.75
CA HIS A 634 -26.83 -3.74 -6.13
C HIS A 634 -26.56 -5.12 -6.75
N VAL A 635 -25.80 -5.97 -6.07
CA VAL A 635 -25.89 -7.42 -6.23
C VAL A 635 -27.02 -7.90 -5.32
N ASN A 636 -28.24 -7.88 -5.86
CA ASN A 636 -29.48 -8.45 -5.31
C ASN A 636 -29.81 -8.16 -3.82
N GLU A 637 -30.79 -7.27 -3.60
CA GLU A 637 -31.50 -7.10 -2.31
C GLU A 637 -32.35 -8.34 -1.89
N GLY A 638 -32.11 -9.50 -2.51
CA GLY A 638 -32.82 -10.76 -2.28
C GLY A 638 -32.00 -11.86 -1.63
N ILE A 639 -30.70 -11.66 -1.37
CA ILE A 639 -29.83 -12.63 -0.67
C ILE A 639 -29.24 -11.95 0.56
N GLN A 640 -29.85 -12.19 1.72
CA GLN A 640 -29.40 -11.65 3.02
C GLN A 640 -28.30 -12.52 3.67
N ASP A 641 -27.39 -13.08 2.87
CA ASP A 641 -26.31 -13.91 3.40
C ASP A 641 -25.30 -13.04 4.16
N ARG A 642 -25.24 -13.27 5.48
CA ARG A 642 -24.34 -12.57 6.41
C ARG A 642 -22.90 -12.77 5.94
N ILE A 643 -22.25 -11.68 5.54
CA ILE A 643 -20.84 -11.67 5.14
C ILE A 643 -19.98 -12.20 6.30
N ARG A 644 -19.08 -13.14 5.99
CA ARG A 644 -18.17 -13.81 6.91
C ARG A 644 -16.80 -13.16 6.90
N ALA A 645 -16.30 -12.84 8.09
CA ALA A 645 -15.06 -12.12 8.30
C ALA A 645 -14.58 -12.39 9.74
N THR A 646 -14.19 -13.64 10.02
CA THR A 646 -13.88 -14.07 11.40
C THR A 646 -12.52 -13.60 11.92
N PHE A 647 -11.76 -12.83 11.13
CA PHE A 647 -10.50 -12.22 11.55
C PHE A 647 -10.71 -10.96 12.41
N MET A 648 -9.66 -10.55 13.12
CA MET A 648 -9.75 -9.48 14.12
C MET A 648 -9.81 -8.08 13.50
N ALA A 649 -10.71 -7.24 14.02
CA ALA A 649 -10.71 -5.79 13.79
C ALA A 649 -9.97 -5.08 14.93
N ASP A 650 -10.38 -5.36 16.18
CA ASP A 650 -9.71 -4.87 17.38
C ASP A 650 -8.64 -5.87 17.81
N LEU A 651 -7.42 -5.63 17.35
CA LEU A 651 -6.25 -6.45 17.67
C LEU A 651 -5.93 -6.43 19.18
N THR A 652 -6.49 -5.48 19.93
CA THR A 652 -6.20 -5.27 21.35
C THR A 652 -7.19 -6.05 22.21
N LEU A 653 -8.49 -5.92 21.93
CA LEU A 653 -9.56 -6.77 22.47
C LEU A 653 -9.33 -8.25 22.12
N ALA A 654 -8.73 -8.55 20.96
CA ALA A 654 -8.36 -9.91 20.56
C ALA A 654 -7.39 -10.62 21.52
N LEU A 655 -6.69 -9.90 22.41
CA LEU A 655 -5.83 -10.49 23.44
C LEU A 655 -6.62 -11.06 24.64
N THR A 656 -7.89 -10.68 24.81
CA THR A 656 -8.72 -11.05 25.98
C THR A 656 -10.09 -11.62 25.60
N ASN A 657 -10.66 -11.19 24.48
CA ASN A 657 -11.93 -11.68 23.93
C ASN A 657 -11.91 -11.69 22.37
N PRO A 658 -11.34 -12.73 21.73
CA PRO A 658 -11.35 -12.89 20.28
C PRO A 658 -12.75 -12.95 19.64
N GLU A 659 -13.78 -13.34 20.39
CA GLU A 659 -15.15 -13.43 19.88
C GLU A 659 -15.79 -12.03 19.73
N ALA A 660 -15.54 -11.12 20.66
CA ALA A 660 -15.99 -9.73 20.54
C ALA A 660 -15.10 -8.89 19.59
N ALA A 661 -13.86 -9.31 19.34
CA ALA A 661 -12.88 -8.58 18.56
C ALA A 661 -12.93 -8.81 17.04
N ASN A 662 -13.70 -9.80 16.55
CA ASN A 662 -13.75 -10.12 15.13
C ASN A 662 -14.58 -9.11 14.31
N VAL A 663 -14.20 -8.93 13.04
CA VAL A 663 -14.80 -7.97 12.11
C VAL A 663 -16.32 -8.13 12.00
N GLU A 664 -16.85 -9.35 11.91
CA GLU A 664 -18.30 -9.57 11.85
C GLU A 664 -19.03 -9.04 13.08
N ASN A 665 -18.62 -9.48 14.28
CA ASN A 665 -19.36 -9.20 15.50
C ASN A 665 -19.33 -7.70 15.78
N MET A 666 -18.17 -7.05 15.62
CA MET A 666 -18.07 -5.59 15.72
C MET A 666 -18.92 -4.87 14.65
N ALA A 667 -18.97 -5.35 13.41
CA ALA A 667 -19.78 -4.73 12.36
C ALA A 667 -21.30 -4.90 12.55
N ASN A 668 -21.74 -5.93 13.27
CA ASN A 668 -23.15 -6.11 13.64
C ASN A 668 -23.59 -5.12 14.73
N GLU A 669 -22.70 -4.75 15.65
CA GLU A 669 -22.97 -3.79 16.74
C GLU A 669 -23.10 -2.33 16.26
N PHE A 670 -22.80 -2.04 14.99
CA PHE A 670 -22.73 -0.67 14.44
C PHE A 670 -24.01 0.14 14.65
N SER A 671 -25.16 -0.40 14.26
CA SER A 671 -26.44 0.34 14.30
C SER A 671 -26.87 0.68 15.71
N ASP A 672 -26.69 -0.27 16.64
CA ASP A 672 -27.08 -0.13 18.04
C ASP A 672 -26.15 0.86 18.75
N LEU A 673 -24.83 0.76 18.52
CA LEU A 673 -23.84 1.67 19.10
C LEU A 673 -23.97 3.09 18.55
N ALA A 674 -24.21 3.28 17.25
CA ALA A 674 -24.42 4.61 16.67
C ALA A 674 -25.67 5.28 17.26
N THR A 675 -26.78 4.53 17.35
CA THR A 675 -28.02 5.03 17.97
C THR A 675 -27.82 5.40 19.44
N PHE A 676 -27.04 4.60 20.18
CA PHE A 676 -26.72 4.85 21.60
C PHE A 676 -25.79 6.08 21.79
N GLN A 677 -24.77 6.22 20.94
CA GLN A 677 -23.88 7.38 20.88
C GLN A 677 -24.67 8.69 20.69
N ASP A 678 -25.55 8.75 19.69
CA ASP A 678 -26.33 9.96 19.41
C ASP A 678 -27.34 10.27 20.54
N LEU A 679 -27.86 9.26 21.25
CA LEU A 679 -28.71 9.46 22.44
C LEU A 679 -27.95 10.06 23.64
N ILE A 680 -26.69 9.65 23.85
CA ILE A 680 -25.82 10.27 24.88
C ILE A 680 -25.51 11.72 24.49
N TYR A 681 -25.07 11.95 23.26
CA TYR A 681 -24.75 13.30 22.77
C TYR A 681 -25.94 14.27 22.85
N MET A 682 -27.16 13.78 22.62
CA MET A 682 -28.37 14.59 22.80
C MET A 682 -28.72 14.84 24.27
N GLY A 683 -28.35 13.93 25.19
CA GLY A 683 -28.47 14.12 26.64
C GLY A 683 -27.54 15.20 27.17
N ASP A 684 -26.25 15.11 26.83
CA ASP A 684 -25.21 16.06 27.25
C ASP A 684 -25.42 17.49 26.67
N LEU A 685 -26.30 17.64 25.68
CA LEU A 685 -26.73 18.93 25.11
C LEU A 685 -28.03 19.48 25.74
N MET A 686 -28.61 18.80 26.73
CA MET A 686 -29.84 19.21 27.44
C MET A 686 -29.64 19.55 28.92
N GLU A 687 -28.43 19.39 29.47
CA GLU A 687 -28.02 19.89 30.81
C GLU A 687 -27.34 21.27 30.75
#